data_AF-A0A954D202-F1
#
_entry.id   AF-A0A954D202-F1
#
_cell.length_a   1.000
_cell.length_b   1.000
_cell.length_c   1.000
_cell.angle_alpha   90.00
_cell.angle_beta   90.00
_cell.angle_gamma   90.00
#
_symmetry.space_group_name_H-M   'P 1'
#
loop_
_entity.id
_entity.type
_entity.pdbx_description
1 polymer ?
#
loop_
_entity_poly.entity_id
_entity_poly.type
_entity_poly.pdbx_seq_one_letter_code
_entity_poly.pdbx_strand_id
1 'polypeptide(L)'
;VMDWGLAKILGREDSRDVRVRAEALMTSEVSSNRRDEVGVTPDSPLCTMDGDVVGTPAYMSPEQANGRVSEMGPPSDVYALGAMLYHLLAGHMPYVPRDARLNNYAVWSHVQSGPPRSLREIAPKAPPELVAICERAMERTSAERYPDMQALATDLRAYVENRVVRAYEAGAWAEARKWVRRNKLLAASMSAAVLLLVIGLTVALHLNRELEAESSKLVAEIGSVKRLSALQDFADLVQRADDLWPPFPENIERYEAWIGQARAIAADLPLHRERLAELRGRALDATDRELAEDRATHPDFARLRQLPGLIASQRSALLQRRDGIEAREYRLDRAALSEKAPALIVRAWSLVSPGRSVFGREAEGVGFARRALELATQAGSRESMASAGNALSRGLFAIGRDRDALAASRAALKAAIQPEQKRFAILLADLERWVATASSPAGLAHSAQQLAALEAEQKELESRVNARRTWNFPDTQQGRESRWWHTNLARLIEDLAGLTDERTGLLSEVADAASAKHGWSVPRRLAFARRLQAGLSAGSPWSERWREAATAIRRHDKYGGLELSPQVGLVPIGPDPLSGLWEFWNVTTGTEPVRAADGHLVLTEQTGAVLVLIPPGTFWMGSSVDPKDRNYVSASASDERPVHEVTMSAFFLSKYEMTQAQWAWFVGRNPSMHTPPSALAQSL
;
A
#
# COMPACT_ATOMS: atom_id res chain seq x y z
N VAL A 1 76.88 34.42 39.79
CA VAL A 1 77.85 33.43 39.30
C VAL A 1 79.03 33.45 40.22
N MET A 2 79.40 32.32 40.80
CA MET A 2 80.58 32.22 41.65
C MET A 2 81.82 32.04 40.78
N ASP A 3 82.79 32.95 40.92
CA ASP A 3 84.09 32.89 40.25
C ASP A 3 85.18 32.80 41.33
N TRP A 4 85.89 31.67 41.41
CA TRP A 4 86.94 31.43 42.42
C TRP A 4 86.53 31.76 43.87
N GLY A 5 85.26 31.52 44.23
CA GLY A 5 84.74 31.80 45.57
C GLY A 5 84.22 33.23 45.81
N LEU A 6 84.21 34.10 44.78
CA LEU A 6 83.66 35.47 44.84
C LEU A 6 82.47 35.63 43.89
N ALA A 7 81.44 36.38 44.31
CA ALA A 7 80.22 36.55 43.52
C ALA A 7 80.38 37.62 42.43
N LYS A 8 80.21 37.24 41.16
CA LYS A 8 80.22 38.14 39.99
C LYS A 8 78.80 38.61 39.62
N ILE A 9 78.65 39.92 39.40
CA ILE A 9 77.40 40.56 38.93
C ILE A 9 77.37 40.54 37.40
N LEU A 10 76.32 39.98 36.82
CA LEU A 10 76.14 39.89 35.37
C LEU A 10 75.62 41.23 34.81
N GLY A 11 76.16 41.70 33.68
CA GLY A 11 75.69 42.89 32.96
C GLY A 11 76.51 44.18 33.13
N ARG A 12 77.68 44.12 33.79
CA ARG A 12 78.67 45.22 33.87
C ARG A 12 80.02 44.72 33.35
N GLU A 13 80.65 45.44 32.42
CA GLU A 13 82.06 45.22 32.08
C GLU A 13 82.94 45.65 33.25
N ASP A 14 83.77 44.73 33.75
CA ASP A 14 84.62 44.96 34.91
C ASP A 14 85.96 45.56 34.44
N SER A 15 86.20 46.84 34.71
CA SER A 15 87.32 47.62 34.15
C SER A 15 88.58 47.64 35.02
N ARG A 16 88.75 46.65 35.91
CA ARG A 16 89.94 46.50 36.76
C ARG A 16 90.52 45.09 36.62
N ASP A 17 91.28 44.87 35.55
CA ASP A 17 92.11 43.68 35.39
C ASP A 17 93.43 43.86 36.17
N VAL A 18 93.61 43.06 37.22
CA VAL A 18 94.87 42.94 37.97
C VAL A 18 95.50 41.61 37.56
N ARG A 19 96.27 41.64 36.48
CA ARG A 19 97.36 40.68 36.25
C ARG A 19 98.69 41.41 36.28
N VAL A 20 99.60 40.84 37.05
CA VAL A 20 100.96 41.29 37.27
C VAL A 20 101.73 41.30 35.94
N ARG A 21 102.27 42.48 35.59
CA ARG A 21 103.37 42.64 34.62
C ARG A 21 104.61 41.96 35.20
N ALA A 22 105.24 41.10 34.42
CA ALA A 22 106.56 40.54 34.70
C ALA A 22 107.48 40.84 33.51
N GLU A 23 108.63 41.47 33.81
CA GLU A 23 109.70 42.03 32.95
C GLU A 23 109.48 43.48 32.45
N ALA A 24 110.32 44.48 32.79
CA ALA A 24 111.67 44.45 33.34
C ALA A 24 111.75 44.71 34.87
N LEU A 25 112.63 43.94 35.54
CA LEU A 25 112.88 43.84 36.99
C LEU A 25 112.96 45.18 37.75
N MET A 26 112.29 45.27 38.91
CA MET A 26 112.92 45.32 40.25
C MET A 26 111.86 45.46 41.37
N THR A 27 112.30 45.10 42.57
CA THR A 27 111.62 44.71 43.82
C THR A 27 110.81 45.78 44.58
N SER A 28 109.82 45.31 45.36
CA SER A 28 109.75 45.63 46.79
C SER A 28 108.89 44.59 47.55
N GLU A 29 109.49 43.96 48.55
CA GLU A 29 108.82 43.12 49.55
C GLU A 29 107.93 43.96 50.48
N VAL A 30 106.80 43.40 50.90
CA VAL A 30 106.13 43.79 52.15
C VAL A 30 105.79 42.53 52.94
N SER A 31 106.37 42.42 54.13
CA SER A 31 106.07 41.45 55.17
C SER A 31 105.07 42.04 56.16
N SER A 32 104.15 41.24 56.69
CA SER A 32 103.47 41.56 57.95
C SER A 32 103.27 40.32 58.82
N ASN A 33 103.44 40.54 60.13
CA ASN A 33 103.47 39.55 61.22
C ASN A 33 102.07 39.15 61.71
N ARG A 34 101.77 37.84 61.62
CA ARG A 34 100.93 36.98 62.51
C ARG A 34 100.36 35.85 61.64
N ARG A 35 100.92 34.64 61.44
CA ARG A 35 101.53 33.66 62.37
C ARG A 35 101.60 34.07 63.82
N ASP A 36 100.53 33.78 64.57
CA ASP A 36 100.63 32.89 65.73
C ASP A 36 99.24 32.49 66.20
N GLU A 37 99.14 31.25 66.70
CA GLU A 37 97.98 30.58 67.32
C GLU A 37 96.98 29.83 66.40
N VAL A 38 97.48 28.66 66.02
CA VAL A 38 96.76 27.39 65.84
C VAL A 38 95.89 27.06 67.05
N GLY A 39 94.64 26.60 66.82
CA GLY A 39 93.76 26.08 67.88
C GLY A 39 92.50 25.35 67.40
N VAL A 40 92.67 24.11 66.91
CA VAL A 40 91.69 22.99 66.90
C VAL A 40 90.40 23.12 66.07
N THR A 41 90.42 22.65 64.82
CA THR A 41 89.47 21.64 64.27
C THR A 41 90.09 20.96 63.02
N PRO A 42 89.89 19.64 62.78
CA PRO A 42 90.74 18.85 61.87
C PRO A 42 90.32 18.74 60.39
N ASP A 43 89.46 19.61 59.84
CA ASP A 43 88.94 19.44 58.47
C ASP A 43 88.88 20.73 57.61
N SER A 44 89.85 21.65 57.76
CA SER A 44 89.92 22.85 56.92
C SER A 44 91.16 22.87 56.00
N PRO A 45 91.02 22.65 54.67
CA PRO A 45 92.12 22.74 53.71
C PRO A 45 92.18 24.13 53.06
N LEU A 46 92.85 25.07 53.72
CA LEU A 46 93.38 26.28 53.08
C LEU A 46 94.75 26.58 53.69
N CYS A 47 95.80 26.11 53.01
CA CYS A 47 97.09 26.80 53.03
C CYS A 47 97.77 26.59 51.68
N THR A 48 97.73 27.66 50.89
CA THR A 48 98.38 27.90 49.61
C THR A 48 99.87 28.18 49.82
N MET A 49 100.71 27.73 48.88
CA MET A 49 101.97 28.39 48.53
C MET A 49 102.25 28.14 47.03
N ASP A 50 102.33 29.27 46.32
CA ASP A 50 102.84 29.57 44.98
C ASP A 50 102.28 28.82 43.76
N GLY A 51 101.39 29.52 43.03
CA GLY A 51 100.84 29.13 41.73
C GLY A 51 99.31 29.02 41.75
N ASP A 52 98.64 30.17 41.85
CA ASP A 52 97.24 30.31 42.25
C ASP A 52 96.21 29.49 41.45
N VAL A 53 95.64 28.49 42.14
CA VAL A 53 94.27 27.98 41.92
C VAL A 53 93.60 27.97 43.31
N VAL A 54 92.92 29.07 43.65
CA VAL A 54 92.19 29.20 44.94
C VAL A 54 90.80 28.59 44.81
N GLY A 55 90.66 27.32 45.17
CA GLY A 55 89.37 26.61 45.24
C GLY A 55 89.54 25.08 45.24
N THR A 56 88.56 24.32 45.77
CA THR A 56 88.57 22.85 45.74
C THR A 56 88.24 22.36 44.32
N PRO A 57 89.20 21.83 43.52
CA PRO A 57 88.98 21.60 42.09
C PRO A 57 87.91 20.55 41.77
N ALA A 58 87.56 19.71 42.74
CA ALA A 58 86.59 18.62 42.58
C ALA A 58 85.14 19.08 42.27
N TYR A 59 84.81 20.36 42.51
CA TYR A 59 83.50 20.94 42.23
C TYR A 59 83.51 21.96 41.08
N MET A 60 84.68 22.20 40.47
CA MET A 60 84.80 23.16 39.38
C MET A 60 84.10 22.62 38.14
N SER A 61 83.39 23.50 37.44
CA SER A 61 82.86 23.16 36.13
C SER A 61 83.99 23.04 35.08
N PRO A 62 83.79 22.30 33.98
CA PRO A 62 84.77 22.19 32.91
C PRO A 62 85.24 23.55 32.36
N GLU A 63 84.34 24.52 32.22
CA GLU A 63 84.68 25.88 31.76
C GLU A 63 85.53 26.65 32.79
N GLN A 64 85.29 26.48 34.10
CA GLN A 64 86.13 27.02 35.17
C GLN A 64 87.52 26.37 35.15
N ALA A 65 87.59 25.04 35.01
CA ALA A 65 88.86 24.31 34.95
C ALA A 65 89.69 24.67 33.71
N ASN A 66 89.07 25.08 32.59
CA ASN A 66 89.77 25.51 31.38
C ASN A 66 90.10 27.02 31.36
N GLY A 67 89.81 27.77 32.43
CA GLY A 67 90.08 29.21 32.51
C GLY A 67 89.26 30.07 31.56
N ARG A 68 88.10 29.58 31.08
CA ARG A 68 87.24 30.26 30.11
C ARG A 68 86.30 31.25 30.80
N VAL A 69 86.88 32.34 31.31
CA VAL A 69 86.20 33.30 32.19
C VAL A 69 84.95 33.94 31.55
N SER A 70 84.93 34.13 30.23
CA SER A 70 83.79 34.67 29.49
C SER A 70 82.60 33.72 29.37
N GLU A 71 82.81 32.41 29.56
CA GLU A 71 81.77 31.37 29.44
C GLU A 71 81.13 31.01 30.79
N MET A 72 81.65 31.56 31.89
CA MET A 72 81.12 31.29 33.23
C MET A 72 79.81 32.04 33.45
N GLY A 73 78.75 31.27 33.72
CA GLY A 73 77.38 31.75 33.86
C GLY A 73 76.62 30.99 34.96
N PRO A 74 75.31 31.22 35.13
CA PRO A 74 74.48 30.44 36.05
C PRO A 74 74.62 28.91 35.90
N PRO A 75 74.80 28.33 34.70
CA PRO A 75 75.04 26.88 34.55
C PRO A 75 76.36 26.36 35.16
N SER A 76 77.33 27.23 35.44
CA SER A 76 78.56 26.87 36.16
C SER A 76 78.27 26.60 37.64
N ASP A 77 77.43 27.42 38.27
CA ASP A 77 76.97 27.21 39.65
C ASP A 77 76.08 25.94 39.76
N VAL A 78 75.27 25.67 38.74
CA VAL A 78 74.46 24.43 38.62
C VAL A 78 75.37 23.20 38.61
N TYR A 79 76.48 23.23 37.88
CA TYR A 79 77.45 22.13 37.85
C TYR A 79 78.07 21.90 39.22
N ALA A 80 78.47 22.95 39.92
CA ALA A 80 79.06 22.83 41.25
C ALA A 80 78.09 22.17 42.25
N LEU A 81 76.81 22.54 42.22
CA LEU A 81 75.79 21.88 43.06
C LEU A 81 75.49 20.45 42.60
N GLY A 82 75.54 20.18 41.30
CA GLY A 82 75.50 18.82 40.75
C GLY A 82 76.65 17.96 41.26
N ALA A 83 77.87 18.50 41.30
CA ALA A 83 79.06 17.85 41.85
C ALA A 83 78.94 17.56 43.35
N MET A 84 78.30 18.46 44.11
CA MET A 84 77.96 18.20 45.51
C MET A 84 76.91 17.09 45.65
N LEU A 85 75.87 17.09 44.81
CA LEU A 85 74.86 16.03 44.82
C LEU A 85 75.47 14.67 44.45
N TYR A 86 76.38 14.64 43.47
CA TYR A 86 77.14 13.46 43.13
C TYR A 86 77.93 12.94 44.32
N HIS A 87 78.60 13.83 45.05
CA HIS A 87 79.33 13.45 46.26
C HIS A 87 78.40 12.84 47.30
N LEU A 88 77.23 13.43 47.54
CA LEU A 88 76.25 12.87 48.50
C LEU A 88 75.74 11.48 48.07
N LEU A 89 75.54 11.25 46.76
CA LEU A 89 75.03 9.99 46.23
C LEU A 89 76.11 8.89 46.14
N ALA A 90 77.35 9.25 45.79
CA ALA A 90 78.47 8.33 45.64
C ALA A 90 79.24 8.09 46.96
N GLY A 91 79.15 9.02 47.91
CA GLY A 91 79.92 9.03 49.16
C GLY A 91 81.38 9.46 49.03
N HIS A 92 81.81 9.91 47.86
CA HIS A 92 83.12 10.52 47.60
C HIS A 92 83.03 11.59 46.51
N MET A 93 84.02 12.49 46.44
CA MET A 93 84.03 13.58 45.45
C MET A 93 84.04 13.07 44.00
N PRO A 94 83.47 13.82 43.04
CA PRO A 94 83.67 13.55 41.63
C PRO A 94 85.16 13.56 41.27
N TYR A 95 85.57 12.70 40.34
CA TYR A 95 86.96 12.57 39.86
C TYR A 95 88.00 12.07 40.87
N VAL A 96 87.62 11.84 42.13
CA VAL A 96 88.50 11.28 43.16
C VAL A 96 88.01 9.87 43.52
N PRO A 97 88.78 8.80 43.24
CA PRO A 97 88.43 7.46 43.68
C PRO A 97 88.35 7.36 45.21
N ARG A 98 87.41 6.56 45.73
CA ARG A 98 87.08 6.46 47.17
C ARG A 98 88.28 6.25 48.10
N ASP A 99 89.30 5.52 47.65
CA ASP A 99 90.47 5.13 48.47
C ASP A 99 91.78 5.84 48.03
N ALA A 100 91.71 6.88 47.21
CA ALA A 100 92.87 7.59 46.68
C ALA A 100 92.96 9.05 47.19
N ARG A 101 94.16 9.49 47.56
CA ARG A 101 94.46 10.92 47.81
C ARG A 101 95.16 11.50 46.58
N LEU A 102 94.43 12.30 45.81
CA LEU A 102 94.95 13.04 44.67
C LEU A 102 95.28 14.48 45.07
N ASN A 103 96.37 15.03 44.53
CA ASN A 103 96.65 16.45 44.68
C ASN A 103 95.71 17.28 43.78
N ASN A 104 95.55 18.57 44.10
CA ASN A 104 94.62 19.47 43.40
C ASN A 104 94.88 19.54 41.89
N TYR A 105 96.15 19.47 41.46
CA TYR A 105 96.53 19.49 40.04
C TYR A 105 96.02 18.25 39.28
N ALA A 106 96.10 17.06 39.88
CA ALA A 106 95.59 15.82 39.27
C ALA A 106 94.07 15.84 39.12
N VAL A 107 93.34 16.34 40.13
CA VAL A 107 91.87 16.48 40.06
C VAL A 107 91.48 17.48 38.98
N TRP A 108 92.17 18.61 38.89
CA TRP A 108 91.97 19.61 37.84
C TRP A 108 92.20 19.04 36.43
N SER A 109 93.28 18.27 36.24
CA SER A 109 93.55 17.58 34.97
C SER A 109 92.45 16.57 34.62
N HIS A 110 91.88 15.85 35.60
CA HIS A 110 90.78 14.93 35.35
C HIS A 110 89.50 15.64 34.90
N VAL A 111 89.14 16.75 35.53
CA VAL A 111 87.99 17.59 35.11
C VAL A 111 88.16 18.05 33.66
N GLN A 112 89.37 18.42 33.23
CA GLN A 112 89.63 18.76 31.82
C GLN A 112 89.50 17.55 30.88
N SER A 113 89.97 16.38 31.30
CA SER A 113 90.07 15.20 30.44
C SER A 113 88.73 14.55 30.06
N GLY A 114 87.71 14.57 30.92
CA GLY A 114 86.47 13.84 30.66
C GLY A 114 85.42 13.93 31.77
N PRO A 115 84.24 13.31 31.61
CA PRO A 115 83.22 13.24 32.66
C PRO A 115 83.65 12.30 33.82
N PRO A 116 83.08 12.45 35.03
CA PRO A 116 83.31 11.49 36.09
C PRO A 116 82.60 10.16 35.74
N ARG A 117 82.91 9.08 36.45
CA ARG A 117 82.17 7.81 36.28
C ARG A 117 80.68 8.01 36.57
N SER A 118 79.80 7.38 35.79
CA SER A 118 78.35 7.52 35.95
C SER A 118 77.88 7.01 37.32
N LEU A 119 76.94 7.74 37.94
CA LEU A 119 76.33 7.34 39.21
C LEU A 119 75.55 6.02 39.09
N ARG A 120 75.07 5.68 37.89
CA ARG A 120 74.39 4.39 37.63
C ARG A 120 75.32 3.20 37.89
N GLU A 121 76.61 3.38 37.65
CA GLU A 121 77.63 2.34 37.83
C GLU A 121 78.14 2.27 39.27
N ILE A 122 78.40 3.43 39.88
CA ILE A 122 79.05 3.48 41.21
C ILE A 122 78.06 3.50 42.39
N ALA A 123 76.82 3.92 42.16
CA ALA A 123 75.76 3.98 43.15
C ALA A 123 74.45 3.37 42.59
N PRO A 124 74.42 2.06 42.23
CA PRO A 124 73.27 1.43 41.57
C PRO A 124 71.99 1.38 42.43
N LYS A 125 72.11 1.65 43.74
CA LYS A 125 70.96 1.75 44.66
C LYS A 125 70.35 3.16 44.71
N ALA A 126 70.97 4.16 44.08
CA ALA A 126 70.45 5.51 44.03
C ALA A 126 69.17 5.56 43.15
N PRO A 127 68.13 6.32 43.55
CA PRO A 127 66.90 6.47 42.78
C PRO A 127 67.18 6.97 41.35
N PRO A 128 66.68 6.30 40.30
CA PRO A 128 66.99 6.64 38.91
C PRO A 128 66.68 8.10 38.53
N GLU A 129 65.63 8.67 39.10
CA GLU A 129 65.23 10.06 38.89
C GLU A 129 66.24 11.05 39.48
N LEU A 130 66.79 10.77 40.68
CA LEU A 130 67.85 11.60 41.28
C LEU A 130 69.17 11.49 40.52
N VAL A 131 69.50 10.30 40.03
CA VAL A 131 70.67 10.09 39.17
C VAL A 131 70.55 10.92 37.90
N ALA A 132 69.38 10.93 37.26
CA ALA A 132 69.15 11.73 36.06
C ALA A 132 69.25 13.24 36.31
N ILE A 133 68.73 13.74 37.44
CA ILE A 133 68.90 15.15 37.84
C ILE A 133 70.38 15.49 38.03
N CYS A 134 71.12 14.64 38.74
CA CYS A 134 72.54 14.86 39.04
C CYS A 134 73.40 14.84 37.77
N GLU A 135 73.22 13.84 36.90
CA GLU A 135 73.99 13.70 35.66
C GLU A 135 73.69 14.86 34.71
N ARG A 136 72.42 15.31 34.61
CA ARG A 136 72.06 16.50 33.82
C ARG A 136 72.67 17.78 34.38
N ALA A 137 72.68 17.96 35.70
CA ALA A 137 73.32 19.13 36.33
C ALA A 137 74.84 19.15 36.07
N MET A 138 75.47 17.97 36.00
CA MET A 138 76.90 17.79 35.75
C MET A 138 77.26 17.55 34.27
N GLU A 139 76.35 17.81 33.34
CA GLU A 139 76.64 17.63 31.91
C GLU A 139 77.81 18.53 31.51
N ARG A 140 78.73 18.08 30.65
CA ARG A 140 79.93 18.88 30.36
C ARG A 140 79.61 20.14 29.57
N THR A 141 78.68 20.03 28.64
CA THR A 141 78.22 21.14 27.81
C THR A 141 77.25 22.01 28.58
N SER A 142 77.62 23.28 28.83
CA SER A 142 76.82 24.25 29.61
C SER A 142 75.37 24.38 29.12
N ALA A 143 75.13 24.34 27.80
CA ALA A 143 73.79 24.44 27.21
C ALA A 143 72.87 23.24 27.49
N GLU A 144 73.43 22.06 27.79
CA GLU A 144 72.67 20.84 28.07
C GLU A 144 72.33 20.69 29.57
N ARG A 145 72.96 21.52 30.43
CA ARG A 145 72.65 21.60 31.85
C ARG A 145 71.31 22.31 32.09
N TYR A 146 70.90 22.38 33.34
CA TYR A 146 69.82 23.30 33.72
C TYR A 146 70.25 24.74 33.45
N PRO A 147 69.38 25.57 32.85
CA PRO A 147 69.72 26.95 32.50
C PRO A 147 70.00 27.83 33.73
N ASP A 148 69.40 27.50 34.87
CA ASP A 148 69.59 28.17 36.15
C ASP A 148 69.31 27.22 37.35
N MET A 149 69.59 27.71 38.56
CA MET A 149 69.34 26.98 39.81
C MET A 149 67.85 26.73 40.09
N GLN A 150 66.95 27.58 39.58
CA GLN A 150 65.53 27.44 39.83
C GLN A 150 64.95 26.26 39.05
N ALA A 151 65.45 26.00 37.84
CA ALA A 151 65.14 24.82 37.05
C ALA A 151 65.62 23.54 37.74
N LEU A 152 66.85 23.51 38.26
CA LEU A 152 67.37 22.38 39.04
C LEU A 152 66.54 22.14 40.31
N ALA A 153 66.23 23.19 41.08
CA ALA A 153 65.42 23.08 42.29
C ALA A 153 63.99 22.58 42.00
N THR A 154 63.44 22.90 40.84
CA THR A 154 62.11 22.44 40.43
C THR A 154 62.06 20.92 40.26
N ASP A 155 63.09 20.33 39.63
CA ASP A 155 63.17 18.88 39.45
C ASP A 155 63.48 18.16 40.77
N LEU A 156 64.34 18.73 41.63
CA LEU A 156 64.58 18.19 42.98
C LEU A 156 63.32 18.20 43.84
N ARG A 157 62.51 19.28 43.81
CA ARG A 157 61.21 19.29 44.51
C ARG A 157 60.23 18.32 43.90
N ALA A 158 60.19 18.21 42.57
CA ALA A 158 59.33 17.23 41.90
C ALA A 158 59.67 15.80 42.37
N TYR A 159 60.95 15.48 42.50
CA TYR A 159 61.39 14.20 43.06
C TYR A 159 60.91 13.99 44.51
N VAL A 160 61.15 14.96 45.40
CA VAL A 160 60.74 14.88 46.81
C VAL A 160 59.21 14.73 46.96
N GLU A 161 58.45 15.40 46.11
CA GLU A 161 56.98 15.35 46.08
C GLU A 161 56.42 14.18 45.26
N ASN A 162 57.28 13.27 44.80
CA ASN A 162 56.93 12.08 44.01
C ASN A 162 56.16 12.41 42.71
N ARG A 163 56.44 13.59 42.15
CA ARG A 163 55.96 14.08 40.85
C ARG A 163 56.94 13.66 39.74
N VAL A 164 56.49 13.73 38.49
CA VAL A 164 57.34 13.42 37.33
C VAL A 164 58.48 14.44 37.27
N VAL A 165 59.71 13.93 37.32
CA VAL A 165 60.95 14.70 37.22
C VAL A 165 61.25 14.90 35.74
N ARG A 166 61.46 16.14 35.28
CA ARG A 166 61.63 16.42 33.84
C ARG A 166 62.90 15.81 33.26
N ALA A 167 63.95 15.67 34.07
CA ALA A 167 65.17 14.96 33.69
C ALA A 167 64.99 13.44 33.48
N TYR A 168 63.86 12.84 33.89
CA TYR A 168 63.61 11.40 33.78
C TYR A 168 62.39 11.14 32.88
N GLU A 169 62.60 10.73 31.63
CA GLU A 169 61.51 10.49 30.68
C GLU A 169 60.59 9.33 31.12
N ALA A 170 59.28 9.59 31.27
CA ALA A 170 58.25 8.55 31.43
C ALA A 170 56.95 8.93 30.68
N GLY A 171 56.47 8.08 29.76
CA GLY A 171 55.35 8.38 28.84
C GLY A 171 53.92 8.34 29.41
N ALA A 172 52.94 8.82 28.62
CA ALA A 172 51.54 9.13 28.99
C ALA A 172 50.73 8.02 29.71
N TRP A 173 51.08 6.75 29.50
CA TRP A 173 50.44 5.63 30.19
C TRP A 173 50.86 5.50 31.67
N ALA A 174 52.06 5.96 32.03
CA ALA A 174 52.49 6.02 33.42
C ALA A 174 51.74 7.13 34.20
N GLU A 175 51.39 8.21 33.51
CA GLU A 175 50.62 9.34 34.07
C GLU A 175 49.16 8.95 34.36
N ALA A 176 48.47 8.29 33.41
CA ALA A 176 47.10 7.83 33.60
C ALA A 176 46.97 6.83 34.77
N ARG A 177 47.92 5.90 34.90
CA ARG A 177 47.91 4.89 35.98
C ARG A 177 48.21 5.51 37.35
N LYS A 178 49.12 6.48 37.42
CA LYS A 178 49.39 7.23 38.66
C LYS A 178 48.20 8.14 39.04
N TRP A 179 47.50 8.73 38.06
CA TRP A 179 46.29 9.54 38.30
C TRP A 179 45.11 8.72 38.82
N VAL A 180 44.81 7.56 38.20
CA VAL A 180 43.74 6.65 38.68
C VAL A 180 44.03 6.13 40.08
N ARG A 181 45.30 5.85 40.41
CA ARG A 181 45.69 5.46 41.78
C ARG A 181 45.54 6.59 42.79
N ARG A 182 45.76 7.85 42.39
CA ARG A 182 45.66 9.03 43.26
C ARG A 182 44.21 9.47 43.51
N ASN A 183 43.35 9.36 42.50
CA ASN A 183 41.99 9.90 42.52
C ASN A 183 40.90 8.82 42.44
N LYS A 184 40.97 7.80 43.32
CA LYS A 184 40.05 6.64 43.30
C LYS A 184 38.57 7.01 43.38
N LEU A 185 38.21 8.04 44.15
CA LEU A 185 36.83 8.53 44.31
C LEU A 185 36.29 9.18 43.03
N LEU A 186 37.09 10.03 42.36
CA LEU A 186 36.68 10.70 41.12
C LEU A 186 36.59 9.72 39.94
N ALA A 187 37.51 8.74 39.88
CA ALA A 187 37.43 7.68 38.88
C ALA A 187 36.15 6.84 39.07
N ALA A 188 35.82 6.47 40.31
CA ALA A 188 34.59 5.74 40.63
C ALA A 188 33.32 6.54 40.29
N SER A 189 33.28 7.85 40.59
CA SER A 189 32.13 8.70 40.25
C SER A 189 31.95 8.89 38.75
N MET A 190 33.04 9.00 37.98
CA MET A 190 32.97 9.07 36.52
C MET A 190 32.47 7.77 35.90
N SER A 191 32.94 6.62 36.40
CA SER A 191 32.42 5.31 35.96
C SER A 191 30.94 5.15 36.29
N ALA A 192 30.49 5.58 37.47
CA ALA A 192 29.09 5.55 37.85
C ALA A 192 28.22 6.46 36.96
N ALA A 193 28.71 7.66 36.60
CA ALA A 193 28.02 8.58 35.72
C ALA A 193 27.84 8.01 34.30
N VAL A 194 28.88 7.37 33.75
CA VAL A 194 28.79 6.69 32.44
C VAL A 194 27.80 5.53 32.50
N LEU A 195 27.81 4.75 33.60
CA LEU A 195 26.87 3.65 33.77
C LEU A 195 25.42 4.15 33.82
N LEU A 196 25.16 5.22 34.57
CA LEU A 196 23.84 5.85 34.65
C LEU A 196 23.37 6.40 33.30
N LEU A 197 24.27 6.96 32.50
CA LEU A 197 23.96 7.41 31.14
C LEU A 197 23.57 6.25 30.22
N VAL A 198 24.29 5.13 30.28
CA VAL A 198 23.98 3.94 29.48
C VAL A 198 22.65 3.33 29.91
N ILE A 199 22.38 3.24 31.22
CA ILE A 199 21.10 2.78 31.77
C ILE A 199 19.98 3.73 31.34
N GLY A 200 20.18 5.04 31.45
CA GLY A 200 19.21 6.05 31.02
C GLY A 200 18.88 5.93 29.53
N LEU A 201 19.89 5.76 28.68
CA LEU A 201 19.70 5.59 27.23
C LEU A 201 18.95 4.30 26.90
N THR A 202 19.29 3.19 27.56
CA THR A 202 18.60 1.90 27.34
C THR A 202 17.15 1.94 27.81
N VAL A 203 16.87 2.54 28.97
CA VAL A 203 15.50 2.77 29.45
C VAL A 203 14.74 3.69 28.49
N ALA A 204 15.35 4.79 28.04
CA ALA A 204 14.72 5.70 27.08
C ALA A 204 14.37 5.00 25.76
N LEU A 205 15.27 4.18 25.21
CA LEU A 205 15.00 3.40 24.00
C LEU A 205 13.91 2.33 24.21
N HIS A 206 13.82 1.75 25.41
CA HIS A 206 12.77 0.77 25.74
C HIS A 206 11.39 1.44 25.84
N LEU A 207 11.30 2.54 26.58
CA LEU A 207 10.06 3.33 26.72
C LEU A 207 9.60 3.89 25.37
N ASN A 208 10.54 4.33 24.51
CA ASN A 208 10.18 4.83 23.18
C ASN A 208 9.58 3.73 22.30
N ARG A 209 10.06 2.49 22.40
CA ARG A 209 9.47 1.34 21.69
C ARG A 209 8.09 0.96 22.23
N GLU A 210 7.89 1.03 23.55
CA GLU A 210 6.58 0.78 24.17
C GLU A 210 5.55 1.84 23.75
N LEU A 211 5.94 3.13 23.76
CA LEU A 211 5.11 4.24 23.30
C LEU A 211 4.74 4.12 21.80
N GLU A 212 5.67 3.72 20.94
CA GLU A 212 5.39 3.46 19.52
C GLU A 212 4.42 2.29 19.33
N ALA A 213 4.57 1.22 20.12
CA ALA A 213 3.66 0.07 20.09
C ALA A 213 2.26 0.43 20.60
N GLU A 214 2.16 1.27 21.63
CA GLU A 214 0.88 1.73 22.19
C GLU A 214 0.18 2.73 21.26
N SER A 215 0.93 3.68 20.68
CA SER A 215 0.42 4.61 19.66
C SER A 215 -0.08 3.88 18.41
N SER A 216 0.63 2.85 17.94
CA SER A 216 0.20 2.02 16.81
C SER A 216 -1.07 1.24 17.11
N LYS A 217 -1.25 0.77 18.36
CA LYS A 217 -2.49 0.13 18.82
C LYS A 217 -3.65 1.11 18.84
N LEU A 218 -3.46 2.31 19.41
CA LEU A 218 -4.49 3.35 19.46
C LEU A 218 -4.93 3.82 18.06
N VAL A 219 -4.00 3.99 17.12
CA VAL A 219 -4.33 4.33 15.72
C VAL A 219 -5.07 3.18 15.02
N ALA A 220 -4.67 1.93 15.28
CA ALA A 220 -5.36 0.75 14.74
C ALA A 220 -6.77 0.60 15.32
N GLU A 221 -6.95 0.90 16.61
CA GLU A 221 -8.22 0.85 17.35
C GLU A 221 -9.16 2.01 16.95
N ILE A 222 -8.66 3.23 16.82
CA ILE A 222 -9.44 4.36 16.28
C ILE A 222 -9.87 4.07 14.84
N GLY A 223 -8.97 3.48 14.03
CA GLY A 223 -9.30 3.06 12.69
C GLY A 223 -10.33 1.91 12.65
N SER A 224 -10.30 0.98 13.59
CA SER A 224 -11.25 -0.14 13.65
C SER A 224 -12.65 0.32 14.08
N VAL A 225 -12.72 1.23 15.06
CA VAL A 225 -13.99 1.84 15.51
C VAL A 225 -14.65 2.65 14.39
N LYS A 226 -13.91 3.51 13.68
CA LYS A 226 -14.45 4.27 12.53
C LYS A 226 -14.99 3.35 11.42
N ARG A 227 -14.41 2.16 11.23
CA ARG A 227 -14.83 1.22 10.16
C ARG A 227 -16.01 0.35 10.58
N LEU A 228 -16.11 0.00 11.87
CA LEU A 228 -17.32 -0.61 12.42
C LEU A 228 -18.50 0.35 12.34
N SER A 229 -18.25 1.65 12.58
CA SER A 229 -19.22 2.71 12.31
C SER A 229 -19.67 2.68 10.85
N ALA A 230 -18.75 2.67 9.88
CA ALA A 230 -19.11 2.67 8.46
C ALA A 230 -20.05 1.51 8.05
N LEU A 231 -19.87 0.31 8.63
CA LEU A 231 -20.78 -0.83 8.39
C LEU A 231 -22.19 -0.56 8.91
N GLN A 232 -22.28 -0.01 10.12
CA GLN A 232 -23.57 0.32 10.74
C GLN A 232 -24.22 1.53 10.08
N ASP A 233 -23.44 2.57 9.79
CA ASP A 233 -23.86 3.78 9.08
C ASP A 233 -24.44 3.45 7.71
N PHE A 234 -23.83 2.50 6.99
CA PHE A 234 -24.37 2.03 5.71
C PHE A 234 -25.69 1.26 5.88
N ALA A 235 -25.78 0.34 6.85
CA ALA A 235 -27.02 -0.39 7.12
C ALA A 235 -28.18 0.56 7.48
N ASP A 236 -27.92 1.52 8.36
CA ASP A 236 -28.86 2.57 8.73
C ASP A 236 -29.24 3.44 7.53
N LEU A 237 -28.28 3.79 6.67
CA LEU A 237 -28.53 4.57 5.46
C LEU A 237 -29.51 3.85 4.53
N VAL A 238 -29.30 2.56 4.27
CA VAL A 238 -30.18 1.77 3.41
C VAL A 238 -31.59 1.67 4.01
N GLN A 239 -31.71 1.43 5.31
CA GLN A 239 -33.02 1.37 5.98
C GLN A 239 -33.77 2.71 5.87
N ARG A 240 -33.08 3.84 6.14
CA ARG A 240 -33.70 5.18 6.02
C ARG A 240 -34.14 5.49 4.59
N ALA A 241 -33.47 4.94 3.57
CA ALA A 241 -33.88 5.15 2.18
C ALA A 241 -35.30 4.62 1.92
N ASP A 242 -35.69 3.53 2.59
CA ASP A 242 -37.02 2.93 2.45
C ASP A 242 -38.10 3.78 3.13
N ASP A 243 -37.79 4.36 4.30
CA ASP A 243 -38.68 5.27 5.03
C ASP A 243 -38.95 6.59 4.29
N LEU A 244 -38.14 6.88 3.27
CA LEU A 244 -38.30 8.05 2.40
C LEU A 244 -39.16 7.76 1.15
N TRP A 245 -39.83 6.61 1.09
CA TRP A 245 -40.83 6.33 0.06
C TRP A 245 -42.24 6.49 0.64
N PRO A 246 -43.22 7.09 -0.07
CA PRO A 246 -43.20 7.61 -1.46
C PRO A 246 -42.55 9.01 -1.63
N PRO A 247 -42.38 9.52 -2.88
CA PRO A 247 -41.65 10.76 -3.21
C PRO A 247 -42.44 12.04 -2.91
N PHE A 248 -42.90 12.20 -1.67
CA PHE A 248 -43.73 13.34 -1.28
C PHE A 248 -42.90 14.61 -0.96
N PRO A 249 -43.45 15.82 -1.21
CA PRO A 249 -42.79 17.09 -0.94
C PRO A 249 -42.28 17.27 0.50
N GLU A 250 -42.95 16.69 1.49
CA GLU A 250 -42.59 16.84 2.91
C GLU A 250 -41.24 16.16 3.25
N ASN A 251 -40.75 15.27 2.39
CA ASN A 251 -39.49 14.57 2.56
C ASN A 251 -38.29 15.26 1.90
N ILE A 252 -38.44 16.44 1.28
CA ILE A 252 -37.36 17.12 0.53
C ILE A 252 -36.07 17.27 1.34
N GLU A 253 -36.14 17.86 2.54
CA GLU A 253 -34.96 18.04 3.40
C GLU A 253 -34.34 16.70 3.83
N ARG A 254 -35.18 15.68 4.06
CA ARG A 254 -34.72 14.34 4.44
C ARG A 254 -34.02 13.63 3.28
N TYR A 255 -34.47 13.82 2.04
CA TYR A 255 -33.75 13.32 0.86
C TYR A 255 -32.38 13.99 0.71
N GLU A 256 -32.30 15.31 0.88
CA GLU A 256 -31.04 16.04 0.79
C GLU A 256 -30.03 15.57 1.85
N ALA A 257 -30.49 15.42 3.10
CA ALA A 257 -29.68 14.88 4.18
C ALA A 257 -29.22 13.44 3.88
N TRP A 258 -30.11 12.59 3.38
CA TRP A 258 -29.78 11.22 2.99
C TRP A 258 -28.73 11.18 1.86
N ILE A 259 -28.90 11.98 0.82
CA ILE A 259 -27.96 12.06 -0.32
C ILE A 259 -26.59 12.56 0.16
N GLY A 260 -26.57 13.56 1.05
CA GLY A 260 -25.34 14.06 1.67
C GLY A 260 -24.59 12.97 2.45
N GLN A 261 -25.31 12.25 3.32
CA GLN A 261 -24.73 11.14 4.09
C GLN A 261 -24.25 10.00 3.18
N ALA A 262 -25.05 9.62 2.18
CA ALA A 262 -24.71 8.57 1.22
C ALA A 262 -23.42 8.91 0.45
N ARG A 263 -23.29 10.15 -0.03
CA ARG A 263 -22.07 10.63 -0.70
C ARG A 263 -20.85 10.63 0.22
N ALA A 264 -21.03 11.03 1.49
CA ALA A 264 -19.95 11.03 2.46
C ALA A 264 -19.42 9.61 2.72
N ILE A 265 -20.31 8.63 2.93
CA ILE A 265 -19.91 7.23 3.13
C ILE A 265 -19.28 6.66 1.85
N ALA A 266 -19.85 6.96 0.68
CA ALA A 266 -19.30 6.50 -0.59
C ALA A 266 -17.91 7.09 -0.91
N ALA A 267 -17.60 8.29 -0.39
CA ALA A 267 -16.30 8.92 -0.57
C ALA A 267 -15.15 8.13 0.08
N ASP A 268 -15.44 7.32 1.10
CA ASP A 268 -14.46 6.47 1.78
C ASP A 268 -14.18 5.15 1.02
N LEU A 269 -14.89 4.87 -0.08
CA LEU A 269 -14.73 3.65 -0.86
C LEU A 269 -13.27 3.36 -1.29
N PRO A 270 -12.47 4.34 -1.77
CA PRO A 270 -11.06 4.11 -2.10
C PRO A 270 -10.23 3.67 -0.88
N LEU A 271 -10.48 4.26 0.29
CA LEU A 271 -9.78 3.92 1.54
C LEU A 271 -10.12 2.48 1.98
N HIS A 272 -11.39 2.08 1.86
CA HIS A 272 -11.79 0.70 2.14
C HIS A 272 -11.11 -0.29 1.19
N ARG A 273 -11.00 0.03 -0.11
CA ARG A 273 -10.32 -0.81 -1.12
C ARG A 273 -8.84 -0.97 -0.83
N GLU A 274 -8.15 0.12 -0.48
CA GLU A 274 -6.73 0.08 -0.09
C GLU A 274 -6.52 -0.82 1.13
N ARG A 275 -7.36 -0.67 2.16
CA ARG A 275 -7.28 -1.51 3.35
C ARG A 275 -7.58 -2.98 3.06
N LEU A 276 -8.55 -3.26 2.19
CA LEU A 276 -8.83 -4.64 1.76
C LEU A 276 -7.61 -5.23 1.04
N ALA A 277 -6.92 -4.45 0.20
CA ALA A 277 -5.69 -4.88 -0.46
C ALA A 277 -4.56 -5.15 0.56
N GLU A 278 -4.41 -4.32 1.58
CA GLU A 278 -3.45 -4.55 2.67
C GLU A 278 -3.75 -5.84 3.44
N LEU A 279 -5.02 -6.09 3.79
CA LEU A 279 -5.44 -7.34 4.44
C LEU A 279 -5.15 -8.55 3.55
N ARG A 280 -5.44 -8.44 2.24
CA ARG A 280 -5.12 -9.48 1.26
C ARG A 280 -3.61 -9.76 1.16
N GLY A 281 -2.77 -8.75 1.33
CA GLY A 281 -1.31 -8.91 1.42
C GLY A 281 -0.82 -9.68 2.66
N ARG A 282 -1.65 -9.78 3.71
CA ARG A 282 -1.37 -10.56 4.93
C ARG A 282 -1.92 -11.99 4.88
N ALA A 283 -2.65 -12.33 3.82
CA ALA A 283 -3.21 -13.66 3.65
C ALA A 283 -2.12 -14.69 3.33
N LEU A 284 -2.41 -15.95 3.59
CA LEU A 284 -1.58 -17.07 3.14
C LEU A 284 -1.59 -17.15 1.62
N ASP A 285 -0.47 -17.62 1.06
CA ASP A 285 -0.38 -17.93 -0.37
C ASP A 285 -1.44 -18.97 -0.75
N ALA A 286 -2.09 -18.75 -1.89
CA ALA A 286 -3.06 -19.71 -2.40
C ALA A 286 -2.33 -20.93 -2.96
N THR A 287 -2.80 -22.11 -2.59
CA THR A 287 -2.38 -23.35 -3.24
C THR A 287 -2.98 -23.46 -4.63
N ASP A 288 -2.33 -24.22 -5.53
CA ASP A 288 -2.87 -24.51 -6.86
C ASP A 288 -4.27 -25.13 -6.80
N ARG A 289 -4.53 -25.93 -5.75
CA ARG A 289 -5.83 -26.53 -5.49
C ARG A 289 -6.89 -25.49 -5.18
N GLU A 290 -6.63 -24.55 -4.28
CA GLU A 290 -7.57 -23.47 -3.95
C GLU A 290 -7.84 -22.58 -5.15
N LEU A 291 -6.81 -22.24 -5.94
CA LEU A 291 -6.98 -21.48 -7.19
C LEU A 291 -7.82 -22.25 -8.22
N ALA A 292 -7.70 -23.57 -8.30
CA ALA A 292 -8.52 -24.39 -9.17
C ALA A 292 -9.98 -24.48 -8.68
N GLU A 293 -10.20 -24.58 -7.37
CA GLU A 293 -11.53 -24.56 -6.75
C GLU A 293 -12.24 -23.19 -6.93
N ASP A 294 -11.51 -22.08 -6.75
CA ASP A 294 -11.99 -20.72 -7.02
C ASP A 294 -12.45 -20.55 -8.47
N ARG A 295 -11.63 -21.03 -9.42
CA ARG A 295 -12.01 -21.01 -10.84
C ARG A 295 -13.24 -21.88 -11.09
N ALA A 296 -13.26 -23.10 -10.54
CA ALA A 296 -14.35 -24.05 -10.77
C ALA A 296 -15.71 -23.57 -10.25
N THR A 297 -15.72 -22.76 -9.19
CA THR A 297 -16.94 -22.21 -8.58
C THR A 297 -17.41 -20.90 -9.22
N HIS A 298 -16.61 -20.30 -10.12
CA HIS A 298 -17.01 -19.08 -10.81
C HIS A 298 -18.17 -19.36 -11.79
N PRO A 299 -19.27 -18.57 -11.78
CA PRO A 299 -20.44 -18.78 -12.67
C PRO A 299 -20.05 -18.89 -14.15
N ASP A 300 -19.14 -18.02 -14.60
CA ASP A 300 -18.67 -18.01 -16.00
C ASP A 300 -17.63 -19.08 -16.36
N PHE A 301 -17.17 -19.92 -15.41
CA PHE A 301 -16.13 -20.91 -15.69
C PHE A 301 -16.56 -21.94 -16.74
N ALA A 302 -17.83 -22.36 -16.69
CA ALA A 302 -18.39 -23.28 -17.68
C ALA A 302 -18.32 -22.68 -19.09
N ARG A 303 -18.64 -21.38 -19.23
CA ARG A 303 -18.55 -20.65 -20.50
C ARG A 303 -17.11 -20.54 -20.96
N LEU A 304 -16.20 -20.14 -20.07
CA LEU A 304 -14.77 -20.06 -20.36
C LEU A 304 -14.20 -21.40 -20.85
N ARG A 305 -14.62 -22.53 -20.25
CA ARG A 305 -14.18 -23.86 -20.70
C ARG A 305 -14.64 -24.24 -22.10
N GLN A 306 -15.75 -23.69 -22.58
CA GLN A 306 -16.30 -23.98 -23.91
C GLN A 306 -15.67 -23.11 -25.00
N LEU A 307 -15.29 -21.87 -24.67
CA LEU A 307 -14.80 -20.88 -25.64
C LEU A 307 -13.61 -21.35 -26.49
N PRO A 308 -12.56 -21.99 -25.95
CA PRO A 308 -11.45 -22.46 -26.79
C PRO A 308 -11.89 -23.42 -27.90
N GLY A 309 -12.83 -24.32 -27.61
CA GLY A 309 -13.37 -25.24 -28.62
C GLY A 309 -14.22 -24.52 -29.67
N LEU A 310 -15.05 -23.56 -29.24
CA LEU A 310 -15.87 -22.73 -30.13
C LEU A 310 -14.99 -21.89 -31.07
N ILE A 311 -13.98 -21.21 -30.52
CA ILE A 311 -13.01 -20.41 -31.25
C ILE A 311 -12.25 -21.30 -32.24
N ALA A 312 -11.77 -22.47 -31.83
CA ALA A 312 -11.09 -23.41 -32.72
C ALA A 312 -11.99 -23.86 -33.88
N SER A 313 -13.25 -24.19 -33.60
CA SER A 313 -14.23 -24.58 -34.63
C SER A 313 -14.50 -23.45 -35.63
N GLN A 314 -14.82 -22.24 -35.14
CA GLN A 314 -15.11 -21.07 -35.99
C GLN A 314 -13.89 -20.65 -36.81
N ARG A 315 -12.72 -20.61 -36.18
CA ARG A 315 -11.45 -20.27 -36.83
C ARG A 315 -11.12 -21.27 -37.93
N SER A 316 -11.25 -22.57 -37.66
CA SER A 316 -10.99 -23.61 -38.68
C SER A 316 -11.93 -23.46 -39.89
N ALA A 317 -13.22 -23.25 -39.66
CA ALA A 317 -14.18 -23.09 -40.74
C ALA A 317 -13.95 -21.82 -41.56
N LEU A 318 -13.61 -20.71 -40.90
CA LEU A 318 -13.29 -19.44 -41.55
C LEU A 318 -12.03 -19.54 -42.41
N LEU A 319 -10.95 -20.13 -41.88
CA LEU A 319 -9.70 -20.33 -42.63
C LEU A 319 -9.92 -21.24 -43.84
N GLN A 320 -10.72 -22.30 -43.71
CA GLN A 320 -11.07 -23.16 -44.84
C GLN A 320 -11.87 -22.40 -45.92
N ARG A 321 -12.88 -21.61 -45.54
CA ARG A 321 -13.73 -20.89 -46.50
C ARG A 321 -13.06 -19.69 -47.15
N ARG A 322 -12.27 -18.93 -46.38
CA ARG A 322 -11.60 -17.71 -46.84
C ARG A 322 -10.28 -18.00 -47.55
N ASP A 323 -9.48 -18.89 -46.98
CA ASP A 323 -8.07 -19.08 -47.36
C ASP A 323 -7.79 -20.47 -47.96
N GLY A 324 -8.78 -21.38 -47.97
CA GLY A 324 -8.62 -22.76 -48.46
C GLY A 324 -7.73 -23.63 -47.57
N ILE A 325 -7.47 -23.22 -46.32
CA ILE A 325 -6.59 -23.94 -45.41
C ILE A 325 -7.34 -25.10 -44.77
N GLU A 326 -6.96 -26.32 -45.16
CA GLU A 326 -7.59 -27.55 -44.68
C GLU A 326 -7.41 -27.77 -43.18
N ALA A 327 -8.53 -28.05 -42.51
CA ALA A 327 -8.53 -28.51 -41.13
C ALA A 327 -7.72 -29.81 -41.01
N ARG A 328 -6.93 -29.93 -39.93
CA ARG A 328 -6.14 -31.13 -39.65
C ARG A 328 -7.04 -32.36 -39.63
N GLU A 329 -6.73 -33.34 -40.49
CA GLU A 329 -7.52 -34.56 -40.59
C GLU A 329 -7.38 -35.41 -39.33
N TYR A 330 -8.51 -35.77 -38.71
CA TYR A 330 -8.51 -36.67 -37.57
C TYR A 330 -8.34 -38.11 -38.05
N ARG A 331 -7.22 -38.72 -37.69
CA ARG A 331 -6.94 -40.13 -38.00
C ARG A 331 -7.52 -41.02 -36.89
N LEU A 332 -8.63 -41.68 -37.19
CA LEU A 332 -9.20 -42.72 -36.34
C LEU A 332 -8.27 -43.93 -36.29
N ASP A 333 -8.01 -44.44 -35.08
CA ASP A 333 -7.46 -45.78 -34.91
C ASP A 333 -8.56 -46.81 -35.23
N ARG A 334 -8.49 -47.37 -36.43
CA ARG A 334 -9.47 -48.34 -36.93
C ARG A 334 -9.40 -49.67 -36.20
N ALA A 335 -8.25 -50.03 -35.62
CA ALA A 335 -8.06 -51.30 -34.92
C ALA A 335 -8.74 -51.32 -33.54
N ALA A 336 -8.90 -50.14 -32.92
CA ALA A 336 -9.53 -49.99 -31.61
C ALA A 336 -11.07 -49.87 -31.65
N LEU A 337 -11.68 -49.76 -32.84
CA LEU A 337 -13.12 -49.53 -33.01
C LEU A 337 -13.85 -50.80 -33.45
N SER A 338 -14.36 -51.57 -32.49
CA SER A 338 -15.22 -52.75 -32.72
C SER A 338 -16.70 -52.41 -32.91
N GLU A 339 -17.05 -51.12 -32.91
CA GLU A 339 -18.43 -50.62 -32.96
C GLU A 339 -19.09 -50.78 -34.33
N LYS A 340 -20.39 -51.14 -34.35
CA LYS A 340 -21.22 -51.16 -35.56
C LYS A 340 -21.61 -49.74 -35.99
N ALA A 341 -22.02 -49.57 -37.26
CA ALA A 341 -22.36 -48.27 -37.84
C ALA A 341 -23.32 -47.42 -36.98
N PRO A 342 -24.42 -47.93 -36.38
CA PRO A 342 -25.32 -47.11 -35.56
C PRO A 342 -24.65 -46.45 -34.34
N ALA A 343 -23.73 -47.15 -33.66
CA ALA A 343 -23.03 -46.61 -32.50
C ALA A 343 -22.08 -45.46 -32.89
N LEU A 344 -21.35 -45.62 -34.00
CA LEU A 344 -20.49 -44.57 -34.55
C LEU A 344 -21.29 -43.36 -35.04
N ILE A 345 -22.51 -43.55 -35.56
CA ILE A 345 -23.40 -42.45 -35.95
C ILE A 345 -23.78 -41.59 -34.74
N VAL A 346 -24.17 -42.23 -33.63
CA VAL A 346 -24.50 -41.51 -32.38
C VAL A 346 -23.29 -40.71 -31.88
N ARG A 347 -22.11 -41.31 -31.90
CA ARG A 347 -20.86 -40.65 -31.50
C ARG A 347 -20.46 -39.51 -32.44
N ALA A 348 -20.69 -39.64 -33.75
CA ALA A 348 -20.48 -38.55 -34.68
C ALA A 348 -21.44 -37.38 -34.38
N TRP A 349 -22.74 -37.66 -34.18
CA TRP A 349 -23.75 -36.65 -33.92
C TRP A 349 -23.51 -35.85 -32.63
N SER A 350 -22.96 -36.45 -31.58
CA SER A 350 -22.61 -35.72 -30.36
C SER A 350 -21.52 -34.66 -30.58
N LEU A 351 -20.73 -34.79 -31.66
CA LEU A 351 -19.63 -33.87 -31.99
C LEU A 351 -19.95 -32.89 -33.13
N VAL A 352 -20.99 -33.14 -33.93
CA VAL A 352 -21.31 -32.32 -35.13
C VAL A 352 -22.71 -31.71 -35.13
N SER A 353 -23.56 -32.06 -34.16
CA SER A 353 -24.92 -31.49 -34.07
C SER A 353 -24.90 -29.97 -33.81
N PRO A 354 -25.94 -29.23 -34.25
CA PRO A 354 -26.07 -27.80 -33.97
C PRO A 354 -26.18 -27.49 -32.47
N GLY A 355 -26.82 -28.37 -31.69
CA GLY A 355 -27.00 -28.22 -30.24
C GLY A 355 -25.92 -28.89 -29.39
N ARG A 356 -24.74 -29.16 -29.96
CA ARG A 356 -23.64 -29.81 -29.22
C ARG A 356 -23.12 -28.93 -28.09
N SER A 357 -22.65 -29.57 -27.02
CA SER A 357 -21.99 -28.92 -25.88
C SER A 357 -20.47 -28.93 -25.98
N VAL A 358 -19.90 -29.74 -26.88
CA VAL A 358 -18.46 -29.89 -27.09
C VAL A 358 -18.09 -29.39 -28.47
N PHE A 359 -17.24 -28.36 -28.53
CA PHE A 359 -16.77 -27.73 -29.75
C PHE A 359 -15.28 -28.01 -29.96
N GLY A 360 -14.79 -27.88 -31.20
CA GLY A 360 -13.38 -28.07 -31.55
C GLY A 360 -13.00 -29.53 -31.83
N ARG A 361 -13.97 -30.45 -31.82
CA ARG A 361 -13.81 -31.88 -32.12
C ARG A 361 -14.58 -32.32 -33.38
N GLU A 362 -14.99 -31.37 -34.21
CA GLU A 362 -15.79 -31.63 -35.41
C GLU A 362 -15.04 -32.51 -36.41
N ALA A 363 -13.71 -32.36 -36.53
CA ALA A 363 -12.87 -33.22 -37.36
C ALA A 363 -12.91 -34.70 -36.92
N GLU A 364 -12.98 -34.95 -35.60
CA GLU A 364 -13.18 -36.30 -35.06
C GLU A 364 -14.58 -36.83 -35.36
N GLY A 365 -15.60 -35.98 -35.26
CA GLY A 365 -16.97 -36.30 -35.68
C GLY A 365 -17.06 -36.68 -37.16
N VAL A 366 -16.36 -35.95 -38.03
CA VAL A 366 -16.21 -36.29 -39.47
C VAL A 366 -15.55 -37.66 -39.64
N GLY A 367 -14.50 -37.95 -38.86
CA GLY A 367 -13.88 -39.26 -38.82
C GLY A 367 -14.90 -40.36 -38.52
N PHE A 368 -15.62 -40.25 -37.40
CA PHE A 368 -16.62 -41.25 -37.00
C PHE A 368 -17.71 -41.42 -38.05
N ALA A 369 -18.20 -40.33 -38.62
CA ALA A 369 -19.22 -40.36 -39.67
C ALA A 369 -18.73 -41.06 -40.94
N ARG A 370 -17.49 -40.82 -41.37
CA ARG A 370 -16.87 -41.54 -42.51
C ARG A 370 -16.79 -43.04 -42.24
N ARG A 371 -16.32 -43.44 -41.05
CA ARG A 371 -16.22 -44.86 -40.68
C ARG A 371 -17.59 -45.53 -40.58
N ALA A 372 -18.58 -44.83 -40.02
CA ALA A 372 -19.95 -45.30 -39.97
C ALA A 372 -20.52 -45.53 -41.37
N LEU A 373 -20.26 -44.62 -42.31
CA LEU A 373 -20.71 -44.73 -43.70
C LEU A 373 -20.06 -45.93 -44.40
N GLU A 374 -18.75 -46.17 -44.19
CA GLU A 374 -18.04 -47.35 -44.69
C GLU A 374 -18.70 -48.66 -44.21
N LEU A 375 -18.93 -48.79 -42.89
CA LEU A 375 -19.55 -49.98 -42.30
C LEU A 375 -21.01 -50.17 -42.74
N ALA A 376 -21.78 -49.09 -42.84
CA ALA A 376 -23.16 -49.14 -43.32
C ALA A 376 -23.24 -49.62 -44.78
N THR A 377 -22.29 -49.19 -45.61
CA THR A 377 -22.15 -49.62 -46.99
C THR A 377 -21.82 -51.12 -47.07
N GLN A 378 -20.85 -51.58 -46.26
CA GLN A 378 -20.48 -53.01 -46.18
C GLN A 378 -21.65 -53.89 -45.72
N ALA A 379 -22.46 -53.40 -44.80
CA ALA A 379 -23.63 -54.09 -44.28
C ALA A 379 -24.88 -53.98 -45.18
N GLY A 380 -24.84 -53.18 -46.26
CA GLY A 380 -25.99 -52.91 -47.13
C GLY A 380 -27.15 -52.15 -46.46
N SER A 381 -26.93 -51.52 -45.30
CA SER A 381 -27.98 -50.81 -44.55
C SER A 381 -28.20 -49.39 -45.11
N ARG A 382 -29.23 -49.23 -45.95
CA ARG A 382 -29.60 -47.93 -46.55
C ARG A 382 -29.95 -46.85 -45.52
N GLU A 383 -30.64 -47.23 -44.45
CA GLU A 383 -30.96 -46.34 -43.33
C GLU A 383 -29.69 -45.82 -42.62
N SER A 384 -28.75 -46.72 -42.31
CA SER A 384 -27.48 -46.33 -41.69
C SER A 384 -26.61 -45.49 -42.64
N MET A 385 -26.66 -45.75 -43.95
CA MET A 385 -25.96 -44.93 -44.94
C MET A 385 -26.53 -43.50 -45.00
N ALA A 386 -27.86 -43.35 -44.97
CA ALA A 386 -28.50 -42.03 -44.94
C ALA A 386 -28.14 -41.27 -43.66
N SER A 387 -28.26 -41.92 -42.50
CA SER A 387 -27.95 -41.33 -41.19
C SER A 387 -26.48 -40.95 -41.04
N ALA A 388 -25.55 -41.82 -41.44
CA ALA A 388 -24.11 -41.54 -41.43
C ALA A 388 -23.73 -40.43 -42.42
N GLY A 389 -24.33 -40.42 -43.62
CA GLY A 389 -24.12 -39.38 -44.62
C GLY A 389 -24.55 -38.00 -44.15
N ASN A 390 -25.65 -37.90 -43.40
CA ASN A 390 -26.08 -36.63 -42.80
C ASN A 390 -25.18 -36.18 -41.65
N ALA A 391 -24.74 -37.08 -40.77
CA ALA A 391 -23.72 -36.75 -39.76
C ALA A 391 -22.42 -36.25 -40.43
N LEU A 392 -21.98 -36.92 -41.51
CA LEU A 392 -20.80 -36.54 -42.27
C LEU A 392 -20.96 -35.16 -42.91
N SER A 393 -22.11 -34.91 -43.55
CA SER A 393 -22.43 -33.63 -44.14
C SER A 393 -22.36 -32.49 -43.12
N ARG A 394 -22.95 -32.68 -41.94
CA ARG A 394 -22.90 -31.70 -40.84
C ARG A 394 -21.50 -31.44 -40.35
N GLY A 395 -20.70 -32.49 -40.12
CA GLY A 395 -19.32 -32.35 -39.68
C GLY A 395 -18.47 -31.59 -40.70
N LEU A 396 -18.61 -31.91 -41.99
CA LEU A 396 -17.87 -31.26 -43.06
C LEU A 396 -18.23 -29.77 -43.18
N PHE A 397 -19.51 -29.43 -43.06
CA PHE A 397 -19.95 -28.04 -43.03
C PHE A 397 -19.38 -27.29 -41.81
N ALA A 398 -19.36 -27.93 -40.64
CA ALA A 398 -18.85 -27.33 -39.41
C ALA A 398 -17.35 -27.00 -39.46
N ILE A 399 -16.56 -27.71 -40.29
CA ILE A 399 -15.14 -27.42 -40.53
C ILE A 399 -14.88 -26.62 -41.82
N GLY A 400 -15.93 -26.10 -42.46
CA GLY A 400 -15.82 -25.24 -43.66
C GLY A 400 -15.63 -25.99 -44.99
N ARG A 401 -15.70 -27.33 -45.01
CA ARG A 401 -15.61 -28.15 -46.24
C ARG A 401 -16.96 -28.23 -46.95
N ASP A 402 -17.46 -27.07 -47.36
CA ASP A 402 -18.84 -26.88 -47.84
C ASP A 402 -19.18 -27.72 -49.08
N ARG A 403 -18.23 -27.87 -50.02
CA ARG A 403 -18.42 -28.72 -51.21
C ARG A 403 -18.63 -30.19 -50.86
N ASP A 404 -17.81 -30.72 -49.95
CA ASP A 404 -17.90 -32.10 -49.51
C ASP A 404 -19.14 -32.33 -48.64
N ALA A 405 -19.53 -31.32 -47.85
CA ALA A 405 -20.75 -31.34 -47.06
C ALA A 405 -22.00 -31.51 -47.95
N LEU A 406 -22.08 -30.75 -49.05
CA LEU A 406 -23.15 -30.87 -50.04
C LEU A 406 -23.15 -32.23 -50.74
N ALA A 407 -21.97 -32.74 -51.11
CA ALA A 407 -21.83 -34.06 -51.71
C ALA A 407 -22.33 -35.17 -50.75
N ALA A 408 -21.94 -35.11 -49.48
CA ALA A 408 -22.38 -36.06 -48.45
C ALA A 408 -23.90 -35.98 -48.20
N SER A 409 -24.49 -34.78 -48.20
CA SER A 409 -25.94 -34.59 -48.03
C SER A 409 -26.73 -35.19 -49.21
N ARG A 410 -26.27 -34.96 -50.44
CA ARG A 410 -26.87 -35.57 -51.65
C ARG A 410 -26.79 -37.09 -51.63
N ALA A 411 -25.66 -37.65 -51.20
CA ALA A 411 -25.50 -39.08 -51.03
C ALA A 411 -26.45 -39.65 -49.96
N ALA A 412 -26.63 -38.94 -48.84
CA ALA A 412 -27.57 -39.32 -47.78
C ALA A 412 -29.02 -39.35 -48.29
N LEU A 413 -29.44 -38.33 -49.04
CA LEU A 413 -30.76 -38.27 -49.67
C LEU A 413 -30.99 -39.45 -50.64
N LYS A 414 -29.98 -39.83 -51.42
CA LYS A 414 -30.06 -40.98 -52.33
C LYS A 414 -30.18 -42.31 -51.57
N ALA A 415 -29.55 -42.42 -50.40
CA ALA A 415 -29.61 -43.62 -49.57
C ALA A 415 -30.97 -43.77 -48.85
N ALA A 416 -31.59 -42.65 -48.45
CA ALA A 416 -32.85 -42.62 -47.69
C ALA A 416 -34.02 -43.35 -48.39
N ILE A 417 -34.82 -44.05 -47.59
CA ILE A 417 -36.03 -44.78 -48.02
C ILE A 417 -37.27 -43.97 -47.54
N GLN A 418 -38.41 -44.11 -48.22
CA GLN A 418 -39.67 -43.50 -47.78
C GLN A 418 -40.08 -44.01 -46.38
N PRO A 419 -40.58 -43.15 -45.47
CA PRO A 419 -40.93 -41.74 -45.66
C PRO A 419 -39.79 -40.73 -45.41
N GLU A 420 -38.60 -41.18 -45.01
CA GLU A 420 -37.51 -40.29 -44.59
C GLU A 420 -36.93 -39.43 -45.71
N GLN A 421 -37.08 -39.85 -46.97
CA GLN A 421 -36.57 -39.12 -48.14
C GLN A 421 -37.00 -37.65 -48.17
N LYS A 422 -38.25 -37.33 -47.75
CA LYS A 422 -38.75 -35.95 -47.64
C LYS A 422 -37.96 -35.13 -46.62
N ARG A 423 -37.61 -35.73 -45.48
CA ARG A 423 -36.81 -35.08 -44.44
C ARG A 423 -35.40 -34.76 -44.93
N PHE A 424 -34.73 -35.70 -45.60
CA PHE A 424 -33.39 -35.46 -46.14
C PHE A 424 -33.37 -34.43 -47.27
N ALA A 425 -34.44 -34.32 -48.06
CA ALA A 425 -34.57 -33.28 -49.07
C ALA A 425 -34.62 -31.88 -48.45
N ILE A 426 -35.37 -31.71 -47.35
CA ILE A 426 -35.41 -30.47 -46.57
C ILE A 426 -34.01 -30.15 -46.01
N LEU A 427 -33.34 -31.13 -45.41
CA LEU A 427 -31.99 -30.94 -44.85
C LEU A 427 -30.96 -30.52 -45.90
N LEU A 428 -31.03 -31.05 -47.13
CA LEU A 428 -30.17 -30.63 -48.22
C LEU A 428 -30.45 -29.17 -48.64
N ALA A 429 -31.72 -28.81 -48.80
CA ALA A 429 -32.10 -27.44 -49.16
C ALA A 429 -31.68 -26.42 -48.09
N ASP A 430 -31.80 -26.78 -46.81
CA ASP A 430 -31.30 -25.96 -45.69
C ASP A 430 -29.77 -25.78 -45.77
N LEU A 431 -29.04 -26.87 -46.02
CA LEU A 431 -27.59 -26.83 -46.14
C LEU A 431 -27.13 -25.97 -47.33
N GLU A 432 -27.79 -26.05 -48.49
CA GLU A 432 -27.49 -25.22 -49.66
C GLU A 432 -27.64 -23.73 -49.33
N ARG A 433 -28.70 -23.35 -48.60
CA ARG A 433 -28.89 -21.98 -48.12
C ARG A 433 -27.81 -21.55 -47.13
N TRP A 434 -27.47 -22.40 -46.16
CA TRP A 434 -26.43 -22.09 -45.18
C TRP A 434 -25.05 -21.95 -45.81
N VAL A 435 -24.68 -22.83 -46.75
CA VAL A 435 -23.42 -22.74 -47.50
C VAL A 435 -23.36 -21.44 -48.31
N ALA A 436 -24.42 -21.11 -49.04
CA ALA A 436 -24.48 -19.87 -49.82
C ALA A 436 -24.31 -18.63 -48.93
N THR A 437 -24.91 -18.65 -47.74
CA THR A 437 -24.79 -17.56 -46.77
C THR A 437 -23.37 -17.50 -46.18
N ALA A 438 -22.85 -18.62 -45.66
CA ALA A 438 -21.59 -18.69 -44.93
C ALA A 438 -20.36 -18.42 -45.81
N SER A 439 -20.40 -18.82 -47.09
CA SER A 439 -19.32 -18.59 -48.06
C SER A 439 -19.43 -17.24 -48.79
N SER A 440 -20.49 -16.46 -48.59
CA SER A 440 -20.61 -15.12 -49.18
C SER A 440 -19.63 -14.12 -48.54
N PRO A 441 -19.24 -13.02 -49.23
CA PRO A 441 -18.40 -11.99 -48.62
C PRO A 441 -18.97 -11.43 -47.30
N ALA A 442 -20.29 -11.23 -47.24
CA ALA A 442 -20.98 -10.80 -46.02
C ALA A 442 -20.93 -11.87 -44.91
N GLY A 443 -21.11 -13.15 -45.27
CA GLY A 443 -21.02 -14.27 -44.32
C GLY A 443 -19.62 -14.48 -43.77
N LEU A 444 -18.58 -14.31 -44.60
CA LEU A 444 -17.19 -14.36 -44.17
C LEU A 444 -16.84 -13.20 -43.23
N ALA A 445 -17.27 -11.98 -43.57
CA ALA A 445 -17.09 -10.81 -42.71
C ALA A 445 -17.80 -10.99 -41.37
N HIS A 446 -19.05 -11.48 -41.38
CA HIS A 446 -19.81 -11.78 -40.16
C HIS A 446 -19.12 -12.84 -39.31
N SER A 447 -18.64 -13.94 -39.92
CA SER A 447 -17.92 -15.01 -39.21
C SER A 447 -16.61 -14.51 -38.60
N ALA A 448 -15.88 -13.62 -39.28
CA ALA A 448 -14.68 -12.99 -38.75
C ALA A 448 -14.99 -12.09 -37.55
N GLN A 449 -16.07 -11.31 -37.61
CA GLN A 449 -16.52 -10.47 -36.50
C GLN A 449 -16.94 -11.32 -35.29
N GLN A 450 -17.69 -12.41 -35.52
CA GLN A 450 -18.08 -13.34 -34.46
C GLN A 450 -16.87 -14.00 -33.81
N LEU A 451 -15.86 -14.42 -34.60
CA LEU A 451 -14.62 -14.99 -34.07
C LEU A 451 -13.88 -13.97 -33.20
N ALA A 452 -13.72 -12.72 -33.65
CA ALA A 452 -13.08 -11.67 -32.88
C ALA A 452 -13.84 -11.38 -31.57
N ALA A 453 -15.17 -11.41 -31.59
CA ALA A 453 -16.00 -11.24 -30.40
C ALA A 453 -15.80 -12.38 -29.39
N LEU A 454 -15.75 -13.64 -29.84
CA LEU A 454 -15.48 -14.79 -28.98
C LEU A 454 -14.07 -14.74 -28.36
N GLU A 455 -13.07 -14.30 -29.12
CA GLU A 455 -11.69 -14.13 -28.62
C GLU A 455 -11.59 -13.02 -27.57
N ALA A 456 -12.32 -11.91 -27.77
CA ALA A 456 -12.44 -10.84 -26.78
C ALA A 456 -13.16 -11.33 -25.50
N GLU A 457 -14.28 -12.05 -25.67
CA GLU A 457 -15.03 -12.68 -24.57
C GLU A 457 -14.14 -13.63 -23.76
N GLN A 458 -13.34 -14.47 -24.43
CA GLN A 458 -12.40 -15.38 -23.76
C GLN A 458 -11.42 -14.61 -22.89
N LYS A 459 -10.76 -13.58 -23.44
CA LYS A 459 -9.76 -12.79 -22.71
C LYS A 459 -10.36 -12.11 -21.48
N GLU A 460 -11.57 -11.57 -21.61
CA GLU A 460 -12.29 -10.94 -20.51
C GLU A 460 -12.65 -11.95 -19.42
N LEU A 461 -13.21 -13.09 -19.80
CA LEU A 461 -13.57 -14.16 -18.88
C LEU A 461 -12.35 -14.77 -18.21
N GLU A 462 -11.22 -14.94 -18.90
CA GLU A 462 -9.97 -15.39 -18.29
C GLU A 462 -9.53 -14.45 -17.16
N SER A 463 -9.61 -13.13 -17.38
CA SER A 463 -9.24 -12.17 -16.33
C SER A 463 -10.18 -12.24 -15.13
N ARG A 464 -11.50 -12.37 -15.34
CA ARG A 464 -12.49 -12.44 -14.27
C ARG A 464 -12.44 -13.76 -13.50
N VAL A 465 -12.34 -14.88 -14.22
CA VAL A 465 -12.35 -16.23 -13.65
C VAL A 465 -11.04 -16.56 -12.92
N ASN A 466 -9.89 -16.09 -13.41
CA ASN A 466 -8.60 -16.33 -12.75
C ASN A 466 -8.37 -15.42 -11.53
N ALA A 467 -9.26 -14.46 -11.26
CA ALA A 467 -9.14 -13.62 -10.08
C ALA A 467 -9.36 -14.45 -8.80
N ARG A 468 -8.42 -14.38 -7.86
CA ARG A 468 -8.50 -15.04 -6.55
C ARG A 468 -9.73 -14.54 -5.78
N ARG A 469 -10.56 -15.47 -5.32
CA ARG A 469 -11.81 -15.20 -4.58
C ARG A 469 -11.69 -15.56 -3.11
N THR A 470 -10.97 -16.64 -2.79
CA THR A 470 -10.79 -17.11 -1.43
C THR A 470 -9.49 -16.61 -0.82
N TRP A 471 -9.58 -16.10 0.41
CA TRP A 471 -8.45 -15.53 1.14
C TRP A 471 -8.36 -16.20 2.53
N ASN A 472 -7.30 -16.97 2.73
CA ASN A 472 -7.05 -17.69 3.97
C ASN A 472 -6.01 -16.96 4.82
N PHE A 473 -6.19 -17.00 6.13
CA PHE A 473 -5.35 -16.30 7.09
C PHE A 473 -4.82 -17.31 8.13
N PRO A 474 -3.65 -17.06 8.73
CA PRO A 474 -3.12 -17.92 9.80
C PRO A 474 -4.12 -18.06 10.95
N ASP A 475 -4.16 -19.22 11.62
CA ASP A 475 -4.99 -19.41 12.83
C ASP A 475 -4.33 -18.83 14.09
N THR A 476 -4.02 -17.54 14.00
CA THR A 476 -3.56 -16.71 15.11
C THR A 476 -4.67 -15.72 15.48
N GLN A 477 -4.59 -15.08 16.65
CA GLN A 477 -5.55 -14.02 17.01
C GLN A 477 -5.61 -12.94 15.92
N GLN A 478 -4.45 -12.46 15.48
CA GLN A 478 -4.34 -11.45 14.43
C GLN A 478 -4.86 -11.94 13.07
N GLY A 479 -4.70 -13.23 12.75
CA GLY A 479 -5.24 -13.82 11.53
C GLY A 479 -6.77 -13.96 11.55
N ARG A 480 -7.36 -14.32 12.70
CA ARG A 480 -8.82 -14.33 12.90
C ARG A 480 -9.43 -12.93 12.78
N GLU A 481 -8.79 -11.93 13.37
CA GLU A 481 -9.18 -10.52 13.21
C GLU A 481 -9.08 -10.08 11.74
N SER A 482 -7.99 -10.42 11.05
CA SER A 482 -7.79 -10.08 9.63
C SER A 482 -8.85 -10.73 8.75
N ARG A 483 -9.22 -11.99 9.01
CA ARG A 483 -10.31 -12.69 8.31
C ARG A 483 -11.65 -11.98 8.52
N TRP A 484 -11.98 -11.62 9.76
CA TRP A 484 -13.22 -10.91 10.07
C TRP A 484 -13.29 -9.55 9.34
N TRP A 485 -12.21 -8.76 9.41
CA TRP A 485 -12.12 -7.48 8.71
C TRP A 485 -12.19 -7.62 7.19
N HIS A 486 -11.51 -8.62 6.62
CA HIS A 486 -11.54 -8.89 5.19
C HIS A 486 -12.98 -9.17 4.71
N THR A 487 -13.70 -10.08 5.39
CA THR A 487 -15.06 -10.44 5.02
C THR A 487 -16.01 -9.24 5.09
N ASN A 488 -15.96 -8.46 6.18
CA ASN A 488 -16.84 -7.31 6.35
C ASN A 488 -16.51 -6.16 5.39
N LEU A 489 -15.23 -5.85 5.17
CA LEU A 489 -14.83 -4.80 4.22
C LEU A 489 -15.13 -5.20 2.78
N ALA A 490 -14.90 -6.47 2.40
CA ALA A 490 -15.24 -6.94 1.06
C ALA A 490 -16.75 -6.75 0.78
N ARG A 491 -17.59 -7.13 1.75
CA ARG A 491 -19.04 -6.92 1.67
C ARG A 491 -19.41 -5.43 1.62
N LEU A 492 -18.85 -4.60 2.50
CA LEU A 492 -19.11 -3.16 2.51
C LEU A 492 -18.73 -2.51 1.18
N ILE A 493 -17.59 -2.88 0.59
CA ILE A 493 -17.14 -2.36 -0.71
C ILE A 493 -18.12 -2.75 -1.82
N GLU A 494 -18.61 -3.99 -1.82
CA GLU A 494 -19.62 -4.45 -2.78
C GLU A 494 -20.93 -3.68 -2.61
N ASP A 495 -21.40 -3.56 -1.37
CA ASP A 495 -22.63 -2.85 -1.02
C ASP A 495 -22.55 -1.34 -1.38
N LEU A 496 -21.42 -0.68 -1.10
CA LEU A 496 -21.17 0.72 -1.48
C LEU A 496 -21.00 0.91 -2.98
N ALA A 497 -20.35 -0.03 -3.68
CA ALA A 497 -20.28 0.01 -5.13
C ALA A 497 -21.69 -0.11 -5.74
N GLY A 498 -22.52 -1.00 -5.22
CA GLY A 498 -23.92 -1.14 -5.59
C GLY A 498 -24.76 0.11 -5.29
N LEU A 499 -24.50 0.80 -4.18
CA LEU A 499 -25.14 2.08 -3.85
C LEU A 499 -24.91 3.15 -4.94
N THR A 500 -23.69 3.20 -5.49
CA THR A 500 -23.25 4.16 -6.52
C THR A 500 -23.44 3.69 -7.95
N ASP A 501 -23.95 2.47 -8.17
CA ASP A 501 -24.15 1.93 -9.51
C ASP A 501 -25.05 2.84 -10.35
N GLU A 502 -24.63 3.17 -11.57
CA GLU A 502 -25.32 4.16 -12.40
C GLU A 502 -26.74 3.71 -12.79
N ARG A 503 -27.01 2.41 -12.91
CA ARG A 503 -28.30 1.91 -13.38
C ARG A 503 -29.22 1.46 -12.26
N THR A 504 -28.67 0.97 -11.16
CA THR A 504 -29.43 0.29 -10.11
C THR A 504 -29.23 0.88 -8.72
N GLY A 505 -28.22 1.75 -8.56
CA GLY A 505 -27.85 2.32 -7.28
C GLY A 505 -28.88 3.30 -6.73
N LEU A 506 -29.09 3.26 -5.41
CA LEU A 506 -29.97 4.20 -4.71
C LEU A 506 -29.46 5.65 -4.78
N LEU A 507 -28.16 5.84 -5.00
CA LEU A 507 -27.54 7.16 -5.16
C LEU A 507 -27.42 7.59 -6.63
N SER A 508 -27.90 6.79 -7.59
CA SER A 508 -27.81 7.14 -9.00
C SER A 508 -28.60 8.40 -9.35
N GLU A 509 -28.01 9.24 -10.19
CA GLU A 509 -28.62 10.44 -10.76
C GLU A 509 -29.19 10.21 -12.17
N VAL A 510 -28.98 9.02 -12.74
CA VAL A 510 -29.52 8.66 -14.05
C VAL A 510 -31.04 8.57 -13.95
N ALA A 511 -31.75 9.24 -14.86
CA ALA A 511 -33.21 9.35 -14.81
C ALA A 511 -33.92 7.98 -14.82
N ASP A 512 -33.37 7.02 -15.57
CA ASP A 512 -33.93 5.68 -15.73
C ASP A 512 -33.34 4.66 -14.74
N ALA A 513 -32.59 5.11 -13.73
CA ALA A 513 -32.04 4.22 -12.72
C ALA A 513 -33.15 3.56 -11.90
N ALA A 514 -33.10 2.23 -11.82
CA ALA A 514 -34.11 1.40 -11.20
C ALA A 514 -33.56 0.71 -9.94
N SER A 515 -33.96 1.19 -8.76
CA SER A 515 -33.57 0.54 -7.51
C SER A 515 -34.38 -0.74 -7.28
N ALA A 516 -33.73 -1.80 -6.77
CA ALA A 516 -34.32 -3.14 -6.71
C ALA A 516 -35.63 -3.24 -5.90
N LYS A 517 -35.78 -2.43 -4.84
CA LYS A 517 -36.93 -2.49 -3.91
C LYS A 517 -38.08 -1.55 -4.31
N HIS A 518 -37.77 -0.32 -4.72
CA HIS A 518 -38.76 0.74 -4.94
C HIS A 518 -38.75 1.31 -6.36
N GLY A 519 -37.88 0.84 -7.24
CA GLY A 519 -37.80 1.29 -8.63
C GLY A 519 -37.16 2.66 -8.82
N TRP A 520 -37.14 3.58 -7.85
CA TRP A 520 -36.51 4.91 -8.00
C TRP A 520 -35.29 5.07 -7.09
N SER A 521 -34.24 5.70 -7.62
CA SER A 521 -33.13 6.23 -6.82
C SER A 521 -33.61 7.39 -5.94
N VAL A 522 -32.89 7.68 -4.85
CA VAL A 522 -33.23 8.78 -3.95
C VAL A 522 -33.09 10.16 -4.63
N PRO A 523 -32.07 10.43 -5.46
CA PRO A 523 -32.02 11.65 -6.27
C PRO A 523 -33.25 11.83 -7.19
N ARG A 524 -33.74 10.75 -7.81
CA ARG A 524 -34.96 10.79 -8.63
C ARG A 524 -36.20 11.12 -7.79
N ARG A 525 -36.32 10.55 -6.59
CA ARG A 525 -37.40 10.88 -5.64
C ARG A 525 -37.37 12.35 -5.24
N LEU A 526 -36.20 12.91 -4.94
CA LEU A 526 -36.03 14.32 -4.62
C LEU A 526 -36.42 15.23 -5.79
N ALA A 527 -35.94 14.94 -7.00
CA ALA A 527 -36.29 15.70 -8.19
C ALA A 527 -37.81 15.71 -8.42
N PHE A 528 -38.45 14.56 -8.24
CA PHE A 528 -39.89 14.45 -8.35
C PHE A 528 -40.64 15.18 -7.23
N ALA A 529 -40.20 15.06 -5.98
CA ALA A 529 -40.80 15.77 -4.85
C ALA A 529 -40.74 17.30 -5.03
N ARG A 530 -39.61 17.83 -5.52
CA ARG A 530 -39.46 19.26 -5.87
C ARG A 530 -40.41 19.67 -7.00
N ARG A 531 -40.57 18.82 -8.02
CA ARG A 531 -41.53 19.05 -9.11
C ARG A 531 -42.97 19.12 -8.57
N LEU A 532 -43.34 18.20 -7.67
CA LEU A 532 -44.65 18.22 -7.00
C LEU A 532 -44.83 19.50 -6.16
N GLN A 533 -43.83 19.88 -5.37
CA GLN A 533 -43.88 21.09 -4.53
C GLN A 533 -44.08 22.34 -5.39
N ALA A 534 -43.27 22.52 -6.44
CA ALA A 534 -43.38 23.65 -7.36
C ALA A 534 -44.74 23.65 -8.08
N GLY A 535 -45.19 22.47 -8.51
CA GLY A 535 -46.48 22.30 -9.16
C GLY A 535 -47.67 22.58 -8.24
N LEU A 536 -47.62 22.30 -6.95
CA LEU A 536 -48.72 22.53 -6.01
C LEU A 536 -48.65 23.87 -5.28
N SER A 537 -47.57 24.63 -5.46
CA SER A 537 -47.39 25.97 -4.86
C SER A 537 -48.47 26.94 -5.32
N ALA A 538 -48.90 27.85 -4.43
CA ALA A 538 -49.95 28.81 -4.73
C ALA A 538 -49.59 29.69 -5.94
N GLY A 539 -50.48 29.76 -6.93
CA GLY A 539 -50.28 30.52 -8.17
C GLY A 539 -49.53 29.77 -9.27
N SER A 540 -49.15 28.51 -9.03
CA SER A 540 -48.65 27.64 -10.09
C SER A 540 -49.78 27.22 -11.06
N PRO A 541 -49.44 26.81 -12.30
CA PRO A 541 -50.42 26.28 -13.24
C PRO A 541 -51.24 25.10 -12.71
N TRP A 542 -50.66 24.17 -11.94
CA TRP A 542 -51.44 23.03 -11.42
C TRP A 542 -52.33 23.46 -10.26
N SER A 543 -51.89 24.40 -9.41
CA SER A 543 -52.72 24.92 -8.31
C SER A 543 -53.97 25.66 -8.84
N GLU A 544 -53.83 26.38 -9.96
CA GLU A 544 -54.93 27.07 -10.61
C GLU A 544 -55.93 26.08 -11.23
N ARG A 545 -55.44 25.05 -11.92
CA ARG A 545 -56.27 23.97 -12.47
C ARG A 545 -57.01 23.22 -11.38
N TRP A 546 -56.39 22.97 -10.23
CA TRP A 546 -57.06 22.41 -9.06
C TRP A 546 -58.17 23.30 -8.53
N ARG A 547 -57.93 24.62 -8.44
CA ARG A 547 -58.94 25.59 -8.01
C ARG A 547 -60.14 25.62 -8.96
N GLU A 548 -59.88 25.59 -10.27
CA GLU A 548 -60.90 25.51 -11.31
C GLU A 548 -61.70 24.21 -11.21
N ALA A 549 -61.02 23.07 -11.20
CA ALA A 549 -61.64 21.76 -11.11
C ALA A 549 -62.49 21.60 -9.85
N ALA A 550 -61.96 21.97 -8.67
CA ALA A 550 -62.70 21.89 -7.42
C ALA A 550 -63.96 22.77 -7.44
N THR A 551 -63.87 23.97 -8.01
CA THR A 551 -65.02 24.88 -8.16
C THR A 551 -66.06 24.31 -9.10
N ALA A 552 -65.64 23.77 -10.24
CA ALA A 552 -66.54 23.19 -11.24
C ALA A 552 -67.21 21.91 -10.72
N ILE A 553 -66.45 21.01 -10.09
CA ILE A 553 -66.94 19.76 -9.50
C ILE A 553 -67.98 20.06 -8.42
N ARG A 554 -67.68 20.97 -7.49
CA ARG A 554 -68.62 21.35 -6.42
C ARG A 554 -69.94 21.89 -6.95
N ARG A 555 -69.90 22.63 -8.07
CA ARG A 555 -71.10 23.26 -8.69
C ARG A 555 -71.89 22.31 -9.59
N HIS A 556 -71.32 21.19 -9.99
CA HIS A 556 -71.93 20.32 -10.99
C HIS A 556 -72.81 19.25 -10.33
N ASP A 557 -74.08 19.18 -10.73
CA ASP A 557 -75.12 18.32 -10.11
C ASP A 557 -74.71 16.85 -9.97
N LYS A 558 -74.06 16.29 -11.00
CA LYS A 558 -73.51 14.91 -11.00
C LYS A 558 -72.69 14.58 -9.74
N TYR A 559 -71.96 15.54 -9.18
CA TYR A 559 -71.05 15.31 -8.04
C TYR A 559 -71.68 15.65 -6.69
N GLY A 560 -72.95 16.07 -6.64
CA GLY A 560 -73.69 16.24 -5.39
C GLY A 560 -73.06 17.22 -4.39
N GLY A 561 -72.38 18.26 -4.88
CA GLY A 561 -71.71 19.24 -4.01
C GLY A 561 -70.35 18.80 -3.46
N LEU A 562 -69.74 17.75 -4.02
CA LEU A 562 -68.43 17.22 -3.59
C LEU A 562 -67.36 18.32 -3.46
N GLU A 563 -66.75 18.41 -2.29
CA GLU A 563 -65.60 19.26 -2.04
C GLU A 563 -64.31 18.46 -2.22
N LEU A 564 -63.56 18.74 -3.28
CA LEU A 564 -62.32 18.03 -3.58
C LEU A 564 -61.11 18.91 -3.28
N SER A 565 -60.21 18.43 -2.41
CA SER A 565 -58.89 19.04 -2.19
C SER A 565 -57.87 18.47 -3.19
N PRO A 566 -56.78 19.22 -3.48
CA PRO A 566 -55.71 18.72 -4.33
C PRO A 566 -55.16 17.38 -3.83
N GLN A 567 -55.12 16.40 -4.73
CA GLN A 567 -54.55 15.07 -4.46
C GLN A 567 -53.11 15.04 -4.98
N VAL A 568 -52.16 14.70 -4.11
CA VAL A 568 -50.73 14.69 -4.47
C VAL A 568 -50.48 13.68 -5.59
N GLY A 569 -49.83 14.15 -6.67
CA GLY A 569 -49.55 13.34 -7.86
C GLY A 569 -50.63 13.39 -8.95
N LEU A 570 -51.78 14.04 -8.70
CA LEU A 570 -52.82 14.26 -9.70
C LEU A 570 -52.90 15.72 -10.13
N VAL A 571 -53.15 15.95 -11.43
CA VAL A 571 -53.36 17.27 -12.02
C VAL A 571 -54.62 17.24 -12.89
N PRO A 572 -55.65 18.09 -12.65
CA PRO A 572 -56.87 18.09 -13.45
C PRO A 572 -56.57 18.51 -14.90
N ILE A 573 -57.01 17.73 -15.89
CA ILE A 573 -56.83 18.00 -17.34
C ILE A 573 -58.11 18.45 -18.05
N GLY A 574 -59.15 18.78 -17.26
CA GLY A 574 -60.45 19.21 -17.75
C GLY A 574 -61.46 18.06 -17.86
N PRO A 575 -62.72 18.38 -18.18
CA PRO A 575 -63.75 17.37 -18.40
C PRO A 575 -63.54 16.62 -19.72
N ASP A 576 -63.85 15.33 -19.71
CA ASP A 576 -63.97 14.51 -20.91
C ASP A 576 -65.08 15.08 -21.83
N PRO A 577 -64.83 15.35 -23.12
CA PRO A 577 -65.82 15.98 -24.01
C PRO A 577 -67.10 15.17 -24.22
N LEU A 578 -67.05 13.84 -24.05
CA LEU A 578 -68.19 12.94 -24.26
C LEU A 578 -69.02 12.75 -22.98
N SER A 579 -68.38 12.35 -21.89
CA SER A 579 -69.05 12.02 -20.64
C SER A 579 -69.25 13.25 -19.72
N GLY A 580 -68.47 14.31 -19.92
CA GLY A 580 -68.40 15.48 -19.05
C GLY A 580 -67.78 15.20 -17.68
N LEU A 581 -67.23 14.01 -17.45
CA LEU A 581 -66.57 13.65 -16.20
C LEU A 581 -65.17 14.27 -16.14
N TRP A 582 -64.75 14.72 -14.97
CA TRP A 582 -63.43 15.35 -14.79
C TRP A 582 -62.30 14.33 -14.89
N GLU A 583 -61.28 14.68 -15.66
CA GLU A 583 -60.07 13.88 -15.85
C GLU A 583 -58.86 14.47 -15.13
N PHE A 584 -57.98 13.58 -14.69
CA PHE A 584 -56.80 13.89 -13.89
C PHE A 584 -55.61 13.09 -14.40
N TRP A 585 -54.54 13.78 -14.75
CA TRP A 585 -53.28 13.14 -15.11
C TRP A 585 -52.52 12.71 -13.86
N ASN A 586 -52.06 11.47 -13.84
CA ASN A 586 -51.15 10.96 -12.82
C ASN A 586 -49.68 11.23 -13.21
N VAL A 587 -49.10 12.23 -12.55
CA VAL A 587 -47.77 12.78 -12.83
C VAL A 587 -46.64 11.75 -12.63
N THR A 588 -46.85 10.72 -11.82
CA THR A 588 -45.81 9.70 -11.54
C THR A 588 -45.62 8.70 -12.68
N THR A 589 -46.55 8.65 -13.64
CA THR A 589 -46.66 7.56 -14.62
C THR A 589 -46.29 7.95 -16.05
N GLY A 590 -45.92 9.21 -16.30
CA GLY A 590 -45.52 9.68 -17.63
C GLY A 590 -45.64 11.19 -17.79
N THR A 591 -45.60 11.66 -19.03
CA THR A 591 -45.81 13.06 -19.43
C THR A 591 -47.29 13.41 -19.49
N GLU A 592 -47.58 14.72 -19.54
CA GLU A 592 -48.97 15.20 -19.56
C GLU A 592 -49.69 14.72 -20.83
N PRO A 593 -50.89 14.11 -20.70
CA PRO A 593 -51.73 13.72 -21.83
C PRO A 593 -52.14 14.94 -22.66
N VAL A 594 -52.07 14.78 -23.99
CA VAL A 594 -52.47 15.83 -24.94
C VAL A 594 -53.76 15.42 -25.63
N ARG A 595 -54.71 16.36 -25.76
CA ARG A 595 -55.92 16.17 -26.56
C ARG A 595 -55.67 16.53 -28.03
N ALA A 596 -56.16 15.69 -28.94
CA ALA A 596 -56.25 16.01 -30.36
C ALA A 596 -57.41 16.99 -30.62
N ALA A 597 -57.47 17.50 -31.85
CA ALA A 597 -58.50 18.46 -32.28
C ALA A 597 -59.94 17.89 -32.20
N ASP A 598 -60.08 16.56 -32.21
CA ASP A 598 -61.35 15.85 -32.05
C ASP A 598 -61.77 15.64 -30.57
N GLY A 599 -60.94 16.09 -29.61
CA GLY A 599 -61.19 15.99 -28.18
C GLY A 599 -60.69 14.70 -27.52
N HIS A 600 -60.25 13.70 -28.30
CA HIS A 600 -59.69 12.46 -27.77
C HIS A 600 -58.25 12.65 -27.28
N LEU A 601 -57.84 11.85 -26.29
CA LEU A 601 -56.47 11.85 -25.79
C LEU A 601 -55.55 11.07 -26.73
N VAL A 602 -54.42 11.68 -27.10
CA VAL A 602 -53.37 11.04 -27.90
C VAL A 602 -52.49 10.21 -26.96
N LEU A 603 -52.60 8.90 -27.05
CA LEU A 603 -51.82 7.96 -26.25
C LEU A 603 -50.50 7.62 -26.95
N THR A 604 -49.39 7.92 -26.29
CA THR A 604 -48.03 7.51 -26.70
C THR A 604 -47.38 6.68 -25.59
N GLU A 605 -46.21 6.10 -25.85
CA GLU A 605 -45.44 5.37 -24.82
C GLU A 605 -45.05 6.25 -23.62
N GLN A 606 -45.03 7.57 -23.80
CA GLN A 606 -44.65 8.53 -22.76
C GLN A 606 -45.86 9.06 -21.99
N THR A 607 -47.09 8.89 -22.51
CA THR A 607 -48.30 9.46 -21.92
C THR A 607 -48.58 8.87 -20.53
N GLY A 608 -48.70 9.74 -19.52
CA GLY A 608 -49.09 9.33 -18.18
C GLY A 608 -50.53 8.83 -18.10
N ALA A 609 -50.81 8.00 -17.09
CA ALA A 609 -52.14 7.49 -16.82
C ALA A 609 -53.13 8.63 -16.55
N VAL A 610 -54.35 8.44 -17.03
CA VAL A 610 -55.46 9.38 -16.84
C VAL A 610 -56.51 8.72 -15.97
N LEU A 611 -56.83 9.37 -14.86
CA LEU A 611 -57.91 8.98 -13.97
C LEU A 611 -59.13 9.85 -14.23
N VAL A 612 -60.32 9.26 -14.17
CA VAL A 612 -61.60 9.95 -14.24
C VAL A 612 -62.21 9.95 -12.85
N LEU A 613 -62.73 11.09 -12.41
CA LEU A 613 -63.51 11.17 -11.17
C LEU A 613 -64.93 10.68 -11.42
N ILE A 614 -65.22 9.48 -10.92
CA ILE A 614 -66.54 8.86 -10.94
C ILE A 614 -67.38 9.50 -9.82
N PRO A 615 -68.57 10.05 -10.14
CA PRO A 615 -69.43 10.64 -9.13
C PRO A 615 -69.97 9.60 -8.14
N PRO A 616 -70.42 10.02 -6.95
CA PRO A 616 -71.06 9.11 -6.02
C PRO A 616 -72.37 8.57 -6.61
N GLY A 617 -72.78 7.37 -6.22
CA GLY A 617 -74.00 6.79 -6.74
C GLY A 617 -74.41 5.50 -6.06
N THR A 618 -75.68 5.15 -6.24
CA THR A 618 -76.27 3.89 -5.78
C THR A 618 -76.64 3.05 -7.00
N PHE A 619 -76.23 1.78 -7.01
CA PHE A 619 -76.52 0.84 -8.10
C PHE A 619 -76.72 -0.57 -7.56
N TRP A 620 -77.28 -1.45 -8.39
CA TRP A 620 -77.52 -2.85 -8.07
C TRP A 620 -76.29 -3.69 -8.41
N MET A 621 -75.71 -4.35 -7.41
CA MET A 621 -74.56 -5.24 -7.52
C MET A 621 -74.97 -6.68 -7.20
N GLY A 622 -74.24 -7.65 -7.75
CA GLY A 622 -74.53 -9.07 -7.65
C GLY A 622 -75.49 -9.55 -8.74
N SER A 623 -75.85 -10.82 -8.69
CA SER A 623 -76.63 -11.52 -9.71
C SER A 623 -77.75 -12.34 -9.08
N SER A 624 -78.72 -12.72 -9.91
CA SER A 624 -79.79 -13.66 -9.55
C SER A 624 -79.87 -14.80 -10.55
N VAL A 625 -80.36 -15.95 -10.09
CA VAL A 625 -80.69 -17.10 -10.93
C VAL A 625 -82.20 -17.17 -11.25
N ASP A 626 -83.01 -16.25 -10.71
CA ASP A 626 -84.41 -16.10 -11.11
C ASP A 626 -84.49 -15.23 -12.37
N PRO A 627 -85.04 -15.73 -13.50
CA PRO A 627 -85.22 -14.95 -14.72
C PRO A 627 -86.07 -13.67 -14.57
N LYS A 628 -86.81 -13.53 -13.46
CA LYS A 628 -87.63 -12.36 -13.15
C LYS A 628 -86.90 -11.28 -12.37
N ASP A 629 -85.76 -11.62 -11.77
CA ASP A 629 -84.98 -10.70 -10.97
C ASP A 629 -84.06 -9.82 -11.83
N ARG A 630 -83.59 -8.72 -11.24
CA ARG A 630 -82.50 -7.91 -11.83
C ARG A 630 -81.24 -8.75 -11.96
N ASN A 631 -80.36 -8.38 -12.89
CA ASN A 631 -79.04 -9.00 -13.09
C ASN A 631 -79.12 -10.55 -13.19
N TYR A 632 -80.13 -11.06 -13.90
CA TYR A 632 -80.29 -12.49 -14.13
C TYR A 632 -79.11 -13.07 -14.92
N VAL A 633 -78.44 -14.06 -14.32
CA VAL A 633 -77.37 -14.84 -14.93
C VAL A 633 -77.63 -16.32 -14.63
N SER A 634 -77.91 -17.09 -15.68
CA SER A 634 -78.32 -18.51 -15.57
C SER A 634 -77.29 -19.42 -14.91
N ALA A 635 -76.02 -19.02 -14.91
CA ALA A 635 -74.89 -19.78 -14.36
C ALA A 635 -74.13 -19.00 -13.27
N SER A 636 -74.83 -18.20 -12.47
CA SER A 636 -74.18 -17.42 -11.42
C SER A 636 -73.70 -18.27 -10.24
N ALA A 637 -72.49 -17.98 -9.76
CA ALA A 637 -71.90 -18.63 -8.59
C ALA A 637 -72.58 -18.18 -7.28
N SER A 638 -72.35 -18.89 -6.17
CA SER A 638 -72.96 -18.53 -4.87
C SER A 638 -72.41 -17.25 -4.26
N ASP A 639 -71.16 -16.91 -4.55
CA ASP A 639 -70.44 -15.73 -4.08
C ASP A 639 -70.77 -14.45 -4.87
N GLU A 640 -71.45 -14.56 -6.01
CA GLU A 640 -71.95 -13.43 -6.79
C GLU A 640 -73.37 -12.98 -6.39
N ARG A 641 -74.02 -13.73 -5.48
CA ARG A 641 -75.41 -13.54 -5.05
C ARG A 641 -75.46 -13.05 -3.59
N PRO A 642 -76.53 -12.38 -3.16
CA PRO A 642 -77.70 -11.95 -3.92
C PRO A 642 -77.50 -10.59 -4.60
N VAL A 643 -78.44 -10.22 -5.46
CA VAL A 643 -78.58 -8.83 -5.93
C VAL A 643 -78.89 -7.93 -4.74
N HIS A 644 -78.12 -6.87 -4.54
CA HIS A 644 -78.30 -5.88 -3.49
C HIS A 644 -77.86 -4.49 -3.96
N GLU A 645 -78.39 -3.43 -3.33
CA GLU A 645 -77.94 -2.07 -3.62
C GLU A 645 -76.62 -1.77 -2.91
N VAL A 646 -75.70 -1.19 -3.67
CA VAL A 646 -74.41 -0.69 -3.18
C VAL A 646 -74.37 0.80 -3.42
N THR A 647 -74.06 1.56 -2.38
CA THR A 647 -73.80 3.00 -2.47
C THR A 647 -72.32 3.24 -2.38
N MET A 648 -71.76 3.91 -3.38
CA MET A 648 -70.35 4.28 -3.43
C MET A 648 -70.19 5.79 -3.32
N SER A 649 -69.20 6.22 -2.54
CA SER A 649 -68.70 7.60 -2.58
C SER A 649 -67.98 7.85 -3.90
N ALA A 650 -67.74 9.11 -4.26
CA ALA A 650 -66.95 9.46 -5.45
C ALA A 650 -65.55 8.83 -5.36
N PHE A 651 -65.04 8.32 -6.49
CA PHE A 651 -63.73 7.68 -6.55
C PHE A 651 -63.05 7.91 -7.90
N PHE A 652 -61.74 7.75 -7.95
CA PHE A 652 -60.99 7.80 -9.21
C PHE A 652 -60.93 6.42 -9.86
N LEU A 653 -61.16 6.37 -11.17
CA LEU A 653 -61.00 5.17 -11.98
C LEU A 653 -60.07 5.47 -13.15
N SER A 654 -59.16 4.55 -13.49
CA SER A 654 -58.32 4.73 -14.68
C SER A 654 -59.19 4.75 -15.94
N LYS A 655 -58.99 5.75 -16.80
CA LYS A 655 -59.71 5.87 -18.08
C LYS A 655 -59.34 4.75 -19.05
N TYR A 656 -58.07 4.33 -19.00
CA TYR A 656 -57.49 3.31 -19.86
C TYR A 656 -56.82 2.22 -19.02
N GLU A 657 -56.58 1.07 -19.65
CA GLU A 657 -55.69 0.06 -19.08
C GLU A 657 -54.27 0.63 -18.95
N MET A 658 -53.57 0.23 -17.90
CA MET A 658 -52.19 0.66 -17.67
C MET A 658 -51.25 0.00 -18.66
N THR A 659 -50.42 0.79 -19.34
CA THR A 659 -49.46 0.29 -20.33
C THR A 659 -48.16 -0.21 -19.68
N GLN A 660 -47.41 -1.07 -20.38
CA GLN A 660 -46.09 -1.52 -19.93
C GLN A 660 -45.13 -0.33 -19.75
N ALA A 661 -45.22 0.67 -20.62
CA ALA A 661 -44.38 1.88 -20.56
C ALA A 661 -44.71 2.73 -19.33
N GLN A 662 -46.00 2.93 -19.01
CA GLN A 662 -46.44 3.63 -17.79
C GLN A 662 -45.97 2.91 -16.52
N TRP A 663 -46.07 1.58 -16.49
CA TRP A 663 -45.55 0.79 -15.38
C TRP A 663 -44.03 0.89 -15.27
N ALA A 664 -43.31 0.73 -16.38
CA ALA A 664 -41.85 0.83 -16.39
C ALA A 664 -41.37 2.23 -16.00
N TRP A 665 -42.09 3.28 -16.40
CA TRP A 665 -41.84 4.64 -15.96
C TRP A 665 -41.93 4.76 -14.44
N PHE A 666 -42.97 4.18 -13.84
CA PHE A 666 -43.21 4.25 -12.41
C PHE A 666 -42.31 3.32 -11.58
N VAL A 667 -42.07 2.09 -12.04
CA VAL A 667 -41.40 1.03 -11.27
C VAL A 667 -39.96 0.79 -11.73
N GLY A 668 -39.52 1.40 -12.82
CA GLY A 668 -38.17 1.23 -13.39
C GLY A 668 -37.92 -0.13 -14.04
N ARG A 669 -38.95 -0.98 -14.19
CA ARG A 669 -38.83 -2.33 -14.79
C ARG A 669 -40.10 -2.71 -15.54
N ASN A 670 -39.95 -3.48 -16.62
CA ASN A 670 -41.09 -4.07 -17.33
C ASN A 670 -41.57 -5.35 -16.59
N PRO A 671 -42.85 -5.46 -16.19
CA PRO A 671 -43.35 -6.61 -15.45
C PRO A 671 -43.74 -7.77 -16.39
N SER A 672 -43.78 -7.52 -17.71
CA SER A 672 -44.22 -8.49 -18.71
C SER A 672 -43.05 -9.32 -19.23
N MET A 673 -43.24 -10.63 -19.34
CA MET A 673 -42.34 -11.52 -20.12
C MET A 673 -42.58 -11.41 -21.63
N HIS A 674 -43.56 -10.62 -22.06
CA HIS A 674 -43.86 -10.34 -23.47
C HIS A 674 -43.48 -8.89 -23.80
N THR A 675 -42.33 -8.72 -24.45
CA THR A 675 -41.86 -7.46 -25.02
C THR A 675 -42.30 -7.37 -26.48
N PRO A 676 -43.23 -6.47 -26.86
CA PRO A 676 -43.49 -6.21 -28.27
C PRO A 676 -42.25 -5.59 -28.93
N PRO A 677 -42.06 -5.72 -30.25
CA PRO A 677 -40.97 -5.07 -30.97
C PRO A 677 -41.23 -3.56 -31.01
N SER A 678 -40.76 -2.84 -30.00
CA SER A 678 -40.80 -1.37 -29.91
C SER A 678 -39.36 -0.82 -29.85
N ALA A 679 -39.15 0.35 -30.47
CA ALA A 679 -37.85 0.99 -30.61
C ALA A 679 -37.22 1.43 -29.26
N LEU A 680 -38.00 1.50 -28.18
CA LEU A 680 -37.53 1.83 -26.83
C LEU A 680 -37.10 0.60 -26.01
N ALA A 681 -37.53 -0.61 -26.39
CA ALA A 681 -37.12 -1.86 -25.73
C ALA A 681 -35.66 -2.27 -26.03
N GLN A 682 -34.99 -1.57 -26.95
CA GLN A 682 -33.56 -1.74 -27.21
C GLN A 682 -32.67 -0.78 -26.41
N SER A 683 -33.25 0.23 -25.75
CA SER A 683 -32.50 1.27 -24.99
C SER A 683 -32.76 1.30 -23.48
N LEU A 684 -33.76 0.56 -22.98
CA LEU A 684 -33.97 0.28 -21.55
C LEU A 684 -33.42 -1.12 -21.23
#